data_AF-A0A174W2E9-F1
#
_entry.id   AF-A0A174W2E9-F1
#
_cell.length_a   1.000
_cell.length_b   1.000
_cell.length_c   1.000
_cell.angle_alpha   90.00
_cell.angle_beta   90.00
_cell.angle_gamma   90.00
#
_symmetry.space_group_name_H-M   'P 1'
#
loop_
_entity.id
_entity.type
_entity.pdbx_description
1 polymer ?
#
loop_
_entity_poly.entity_id
_entity_poly.type
_entity_poly.pdbx_seq_one_letter_code
_entity_poly.pdbx_strand_id
1 'polypeptide(L)'
;MIVKWLDFSDLHFEYTNVDTVNIRDNLLSTISDKELDADFILMCGDFFYQGKTDESRIKACGDYIHKIISSAGCDKSSVYMTPGNHDLVRSNERNHLLSYYTNINYETGKKKTEVEHELDANAFKNLNNGSPDSFLGYAKLYKKITGKVFKGNHECIEKDSYRILNINTSILAGSAYDEGNLSVYCGPLLEECKKIKNDDKINIAFMHHGVEFLKKTERRKFEQLMESHYIDIVFSGHSHDIGIRTYDHTGNRMRQFTCGGPLKDGYNKPSFYYCIYDSDTHELKCYLYTYNDEIQDWNLANTERAFKDGKCSFILPRFQKKSKYFDTTRDRELDGRKNLQDDYLKQFGIVAALPLKEFIRKRNVMIQNAKGNIILAGQSLENAFDIREDNESIVNSIKHNKNIKNIDIFLTDPIMFDSATEVEVGDTPISRIGTTMHTILYDIYKELEKDQSINIYFIPLVQLDHMVFVDDLLLLRHTLLWTNDSHYKATPLICKRIDKNSTLDRIIVNSAMYNVYAEYINRLKTDSMVIEIKQYGNSAKNETKAKKSHREWRERLYYLRKSKKLKGQIIMHKLYRSQLISDLHSTWDPRFRSFSAEINWGDEGESGFFNPDKLDGKIDSPDKLYDASNLLNDDTQKILLPYIKETEHLLNGMVKRYDKCGEAHIFPSLDVGFPNNILRLAGGFATGMLVVWKSGTPLVPVDTTVNVCSSSYYEFDESALKGRKVSDFFNQKIIQNIINKGSVKEGLAFSFNTGNHFILLSKSRNTGHYFLVLHSSAKQYKDTYLGLYPKPHNWYSNLIKTYQEKGSDRYIHYLKDDEALRFISIARSLNEQNRDIHNWFASEIFGDIKPIQQKTYHHYGMPTDYSIAIGTYVVDERDVVPIFSREGYPIFLFRPSSNMWSIVLEGKTKYIIPHGWGQELRYDYFAKQIQKEDFKNGKLSIKNGKFVLSNSQHGYYEKKFDIDYSARFNKKQVGVRDLYKTDKFDGKNIFGDTPYIKGTIEEILDPVALFSSDTEGAVKYYVSGEEN
;
A
#
# COMPACT_ATOMS: atom_id res chain seq x y z
N MET A 1 -27.55 -16.22 -20.87
CA MET A 1 -27.43 -15.01 -20.01
C MET A 1 -28.64 -14.13 -20.23
N ILE A 2 -29.24 -13.58 -19.17
CA ILE A 2 -30.42 -12.70 -19.28
C ILE A 2 -29.99 -11.25 -19.12
N VAL A 3 -30.45 -10.37 -20.01
CA VAL A 3 -30.24 -8.91 -19.96
C VAL A 3 -31.60 -8.22 -19.86
N LYS A 4 -31.79 -7.38 -18.85
CA LYS A 4 -33.04 -6.68 -18.56
C LYS A 4 -32.85 -5.18 -18.62
N TRP A 5 -33.83 -4.43 -19.13
CA TRP A 5 -33.77 -2.97 -19.07
C TRP A 5 -35.14 -2.32 -19.00
N LEU A 6 -35.16 -1.09 -18.49
CA LEU A 6 -36.31 -0.20 -18.56
C LEU A 6 -36.04 0.88 -19.61
N ASP A 7 -37.08 1.28 -20.34
CA ASP A 7 -37.04 2.37 -21.29
C ASP A 7 -38.16 3.37 -21.00
N PHE A 8 -37.75 4.61 -20.72
CA PHE A 8 -38.61 5.75 -20.42
C PHE A 8 -38.36 6.86 -21.43
N SER A 9 -39.38 7.66 -21.72
CA SER A 9 -39.29 8.82 -22.59
C SER A 9 -40.06 10.02 -22.02
N ASP A 10 -39.81 11.20 -22.57
CA ASP A 10 -40.68 12.38 -22.46
C ASP A 10 -41.09 12.71 -21.02
N LEU A 11 -40.12 12.87 -20.11
CA LEU A 11 -40.39 13.09 -18.69
C LEU A 11 -41.19 14.38 -18.44
N HIS A 12 -40.96 15.44 -19.21
CA HIS A 12 -41.51 16.80 -19.07
C HIS A 12 -41.68 17.20 -17.60
N PHE A 13 -40.56 17.25 -16.87
CA PHE A 13 -40.60 17.24 -15.41
C PHE A 13 -41.32 18.44 -14.81
N GLU A 14 -41.29 19.61 -15.47
CA GLU A 14 -42.02 20.81 -15.07
C GLU A 14 -43.54 20.68 -15.17
N TYR A 15 -44.06 19.78 -16.00
CA TYR A 15 -45.49 19.52 -16.08
C TYR A 15 -45.97 18.82 -14.80
N THR A 16 -46.85 19.49 -14.06
CA THR A 16 -47.34 19.02 -12.76
C THR A 16 -48.83 19.33 -12.62
N ASN A 17 -49.66 18.29 -12.63
CA ASN A 17 -51.05 18.32 -12.19
C ASN A 17 -51.29 17.16 -11.20
N VAL A 18 -52.46 17.08 -10.58
CA VAL A 18 -52.78 16.06 -9.57
C VAL A 18 -52.56 14.64 -10.13
N ASP A 19 -53.03 14.39 -11.35
CA ASP A 19 -52.88 13.08 -12.00
C ASP A 19 -51.42 12.71 -12.27
N THR A 20 -50.61 13.66 -12.75
CA THR A 20 -49.19 13.45 -13.04
C THR A 20 -48.38 13.14 -11.79
N VAL A 21 -48.70 13.79 -10.66
CA VAL A 21 -48.06 13.46 -9.38
C VAL A 21 -48.36 12.02 -8.98
N ASN A 22 -49.63 11.61 -9.04
CA ASN A 22 -50.04 10.24 -8.73
C ASN A 22 -49.39 9.22 -9.67
N ILE A 23 -49.36 9.50 -10.99
CA ILE A 23 -48.71 8.64 -12.00
C ILE A 23 -47.23 8.42 -11.67
N ARG A 24 -46.51 9.49 -11.31
CA ARG A 24 -45.07 9.43 -11.02
C ARG A 24 -44.76 8.71 -9.71
N ASP A 25 -45.58 8.90 -8.68
CA ASP A 25 -45.42 8.22 -7.40
C ASP A 25 -45.75 6.71 -7.54
N ASN A 26 -46.84 6.39 -8.24
CA ASN A 26 -47.24 5.00 -8.50
C ASN A 26 -46.27 4.28 -9.43
N LEU A 27 -45.52 5.01 -10.28
CA LEU A 27 -44.47 4.41 -11.11
C LEU A 27 -43.35 3.84 -10.23
N LEU A 28 -42.93 4.59 -9.20
CA LEU A 28 -41.85 4.19 -8.30
C LEU A 28 -42.23 2.95 -7.47
N SER A 29 -43.48 2.90 -6.98
CA SER A 29 -44.01 1.72 -6.29
C SER A 29 -44.16 0.57 -7.27
N THR A 30 -44.69 0.77 -8.48
CA THR A 30 -44.84 -0.30 -9.49
C THR A 30 -43.52 -0.97 -9.82
N ILE A 31 -42.47 -0.20 -10.09
CA ILE A 31 -41.15 -0.76 -10.42
C ILE A 31 -40.63 -1.63 -9.25
N SER A 32 -40.88 -1.19 -8.01
CA SER A 32 -40.48 -1.91 -6.81
C SER A 32 -41.35 -3.16 -6.55
N ASP A 33 -42.67 -2.99 -6.52
CA ASP A 33 -43.66 -3.99 -6.13
C ASP A 33 -43.80 -5.12 -7.15
N LYS A 34 -43.62 -4.79 -8.44
CA LYS A 34 -43.60 -5.78 -9.53
C LYS A 34 -42.20 -6.31 -9.83
N GLU A 35 -41.22 -5.97 -8.99
CA GLU A 35 -39.83 -6.41 -9.06
C GLU A 35 -39.21 -6.22 -10.46
N LEU A 36 -39.42 -5.06 -11.08
CA LEU A 36 -38.92 -4.73 -12.41
C LEU A 36 -37.43 -4.35 -12.36
N ASP A 37 -36.59 -5.34 -12.07
CA ASP A 37 -35.14 -5.21 -12.00
C ASP A 37 -34.52 -4.99 -13.39
N ALA A 38 -33.60 -4.03 -13.49
CA ALA A 38 -33.01 -3.61 -14.76
C ALA A 38 -31.47 -3.60 -14.66
N ASP A 39 -30.79 -4.22 -15.62
CA ASP A 39 -29.32 -4.16 -15.78
C ASP A 39 -28.88 -2.78 -16.31
N PHE A 40 -29.75 -2.12 -17.07
CA PHE A 40 -29.59 -0.74 -17.49
C PHE A 40 -30.93 -0.02 -17.68
N ILE A 41 -30.88 1.30 -17.79
CA ILE A 41 -32.07 2.14 -18.05
C ILE A 41 -31.79 3.06 -19.23
N LEU A 42 -32.75 3.16 -20.16
CA LEU A 42 -32.78 4.12 -21.25
C LEU A 42 -33.73 5.27 -20.90
N MET A 43 -33.30 6.51 -21.16
CA MET A 43 -34.06 7.72 -20.87
C MET A 43 -34.09 8.64 -22.11
N CYS A 44 -35.12 8.47 -22.93
CA CYS A 44 -35.32 9.02 -24.28
C CYS A 44 -35.70 10.51 -24.32
N GLY A 45 -34.93 11.40 -23.69
CA GLY A 45 -35.07 12.86 -23.88
C GLY A 45 -36.35 13.50 -23.34
N ASP A 46 -36.45 14.81 -23.57
CA ASP A 46 -37.53 15.68 -23.08
C ASP A 46 -37.70 15.62 -21.56
N PHE A 47 -36.59 15.84 -20.85
CA PHE A 47 -36.58 15.94 -19.40
C PHE A 47 -37.21 17.24 -18.92
N PHE A 48 -37.03 18.31 -19.70
CA PHE A 48 -37.44 19.66 -19.36
C PHE A 48 -38.41 20.27 -20.37
N TYR A 49 -39.00 21.43 -20.06
CA TYR A 49 -39.81 22.23 -20.99
C TYR A 49 -39.04 23.46 -21.51
N GLN A 50 -38.51 23.38 -22.74
CA GLN A 50 -37.80 24.45 -23.48
C GLN A 50 -36.38 24.84 -22.97
N GLY A 51 -35.68 23.93 -22.28
CA GLY A 51 -34.25 24.00 -21.95
C GLY A 51 -33.82 25.10 -20.95
N LYS A 52 -34.69 26.07 -20.66
CA LYS A 52 -34.48 27.13 -19.66
C LYS A 52 -34.91 26.65 -18.28
N THR A 53 -34.07 25.84 -17.66
CA THR A 53 -34.38 25.23 -16.34
C THR A 53 -33.42 25.74 -15.27
N ASP A 54 -33.97 26.17 -14.13
CA ASP A 54 -33.18 26.59 -12.96
C ASP A 54 -32.54 25.40 -12.21
N GLU A 55 -31.54 25.68 -11.37
CA GLU A 55 -30.80 24.62 -10.66
C GLU A 55 -31.65 23.80 -9.70
N SER A 56 -32.70 24.38 -9.11
CA SER A 56 -33.59 23.67 -8.19
C SER A 56 -34.42 22.62 -8.93
N ARG A 57 -34.85 22.93 -10.15
CA ARG A 57 -35.60 22.02 -11.03
C ARG A 57 -34.73 20.92 -11.60
N ILE A 58 -33.51 21.25 -12.05
CA ILE A 58 -32.51 20.24 -12.44
C ILE A 58 -32.24 19.29 -11.27
N LYS A 59 -32.13 19.84 -10.05
CA LYS A 59 -31.95 19.02 -8.85
C LYS A 59 -33.12 18.06 -8.65
N ALA A 60 -34.36 18.56 -8.67
CA ALA A 60 -35.56 17.76 -8.44
C ALA A 60 -35.78 16.67 -9.51
N CYS A 61 -35.57 16.99 -10.79
CA CYS A 61 -35.63 16.02 -11.88
C CYS A 61 -34.57 14.92 -11.68
N GLY A 62 -33.33 15.31 -11.36
CA GLY A 62 -32.27 14.35 -11.09
C GLY A 62 -32.54 13.47 -9.86
N ASP A 63 -33.16 14.02 -8.83
CA ASP A 63 -33.56 13.27 -7.63
C ASP A 63 -34.68 12.25 -7.97
N TYR A 64 -35.61 12.60 -8.86
CA TYR A 64 -36.64 11.68 -9.35
C TYR A 64 -36.06 10.53 -10.18
N ILE A 65 -35.15 10.82 -11.11
CA ILE A 65 -34.44 9.79 -11.89
C ILE A 65 -33.65 8.86 -10.96
N HIS A 66 -32.99 9.39 -9.93
CA HIS A 66 -32.33 8.56 -8.92
C HIS A 66 -33.30 7.65 -8.17
N LYS A 67 -34.53 8.08 -7.89
CA LYS A 67 -35.55 7.20 -7.31
C LYS A 67 -35.92 6.07 -8.28
N ILE A 68 -36.08 6.34 -9.57
CA ILE A 68 -36.32 5.30 -10.60
C ILE A 68 -35.16 4.29 -10.62
N ILE A 69 -33.91 4.78 -10.67
CA ILE A 69 -32.70 3.95 -10.66
C ILE A 69 -32.69 3.05 -9.41
N SER A 70 -32.98 3.61 -8.24
CA SER A 70 -33.05 2.88 -6.97
C SER A 70 -34.17 1.84 -6.93
N SER A 71 -35.38 2.18 -7.39
CA SER A 71 -36.51 1.24 -7.47
C SER A 71 -36.18 0.06 -8.39
N ALA A 72 -35.56 0.32 -9.55
CA ALA A 72 -35.13 -0.73 -10.47
C ALA A 72 -33.91 -1.52 -9.94
N GLY A 73 -33.15 -0.95 -9.00
CA GLY A 73 -31.86 -1.50 -8.54
C GLY A 73 -30.80 -1.54 -9.64
N CYS A 74 -30.85 -0.57 -10.54
CA CYS A 74 -29.88 -0.39 -11.63
C CYS A 74 -28.64 0.36 -11.11
N ASP A 75 -27.45 0.02 -11.60
CA ASP A 75 -26.25 0.82 -11.34
C ASP A 75 -26.35 2.17 -12.07
N LYS A 76 -26.00 3.27 -11.40
CA LYS A 76 -25.92 4.62 -12.00
C LYS A 76 -24.99 4.64 -13.22
N SER A 77 -23.96 3.79 -13.25
CA SER A 77 -23.03 3.70 -14.39
C SER A 77 -23.63 3.07 -15.66
N SER A 78 -24.85 2.52 -15.54
CA SER A 78 -25.61 1.83 -16.59
C SER A 78 -26.92 2.57 -16.92
N VAL A 79 -26.93 3.90 -16.79
CA VAL A 79 -28.04 4.76 -17.22
C VAL A 79 -27.62 5.52 -18.47
N TYR A 80 -28.39 5.36 -19.54
CA TYR A 80 -28.12 5.97 -20.84
C TYR A 80 -29.18 7.02 -21.16
N MET A 81 -28.72 8.23 -21.50
CA MET A 81 -29.58 9.40 -21.69
C MET A 81 -29.25 10.06 -23.04
N THR A 82 -30.28 10.49 -23.75
CA THR A 82 -30.20 11.33 -24.96
C THR A 82 -31.04 12.57 -24.73
N PRO A 83 -30.66 13.76 -25.22
CA PRO A 83 -31.52 14.93 -25.11
C PRO A 83 -32.67 14.87 -26.12
N GLY A 84 -33.80 15.47 -25.76
CA GLY A 84 -34.93 15.75 -26.65
C GLY A 84 -34.97 17.19 -27.16
N ASN A 85 -36.02 17.53 -27.93
CA ASN A 85 -36.19 18.87 -28.50
C ASN A 85 -36.72 19.92 -27.50
N HIS A 86 -37.15 19.51 -26.32
CA HIS A 86 -37.48 20.39 -25.20
C HIS A 86 -36.31 20.57 -24.21
N ASP A 87 -35.26 19.78 -24.32
CA ASP A 87 -34.04 19.90 -23.50
C ASP A 87 -33.07 20.99 -23.99
N LEU A 88 -33.36 21.57 -25.17
CA LEU A 88 -32.58 22.61 -25.80
C LEU A 88 -33.13 24.02 -25.50
N VAL A 89 -32.22 24.98 -25.41
CA VAL A 89 -32.55 26.41 -25.28
C VAL A 89 -32.91 26.96 -26.66
N ARG A 90 -34.19 27.35 -26.84
CA ARG A 90 -34.67 27.98 -28.09
C ARG A 90 -34.32 29.46 -28.13
N SER A 91 -33.72 29.92 -29.24
CA SER A 91 -33.30 31.30 -29.45
C SER A 91 -33.28 31.67 -30.95
N ASN A 92 -33.35 32.98 -31.26
CA ASN A 92 -33.23 33.45 -32.64
C ASN A 92 -31.84 33.16 -33.22
N GLU A 93 -30.80 33.20 -32.37
CA GLU A 93 -29.43 32.85 -32.73
C GLU A 93 -29.32 31.37 -33.15
N ARG A 94 -30.01 30.47 -32.42
CA ARG A 94 -30.10 29.05 -32.80
C ARG A 94 -30.82 28.90 -34.14
N ASN A 95 -31.94 29.58 -34.38
CA ASN A 95 -32.63 29.55 -35.67
C ASN A 95 -31.73 30.01 -36.83
N HIS A 96 -30.89 31.03 -36.61
CA HIS A 96 -29.92 31.48 -37.60
C HIS A 96 -28.89 30.40 -37.92
N LEU A 97 -28.32 29.75 -36.90
CA LEU A 97 -27.37 28.63 -37.06
C LEU A 97 -28.03 27.42 -37.73
N LEU A 98 -29.24 27.06 -37.33
CA LEU A 98 -30.00 25.98 -37.96
C LEU A 98 -30.26 26.28 -39.44
N SER A 99 -30.56 27.53 -39.79
CA SER A 99 -30.86 27.92 -41.19
C SER A 99 -29.70 27.64 -42.13
N TYR A 100 -28.46 27.66 -41.63
CA TYR A 100 -27.27 27.27 -42.39
C TYR A 100 -27.26 25.78 -42.70
N TYR A 101 -27.56 24.90 -41.74
CA TYR A 101 -27.51 23.45 -41.95
C TYR A 101 -28.78 22.86 -42.58
N THR A 102 -29.94 23.46 -42.36
CA THR A 102 -31.23 22.96 -42.87
C THR A 102 -31.71 23.66 -44.13
N ASN A 103 -31.15 24.83 -44.47
CA ASN A 103 -31.65 25.77 -45.51
C ASN A 103 -33.09 26.22 -45.32
N ILE A 104 -33.65 26.06 -44.13
CA ILE A 104 -34.99 26.54 -43.81
C ILE A 104 -34.89 28.00 -43.39
N ASN A 105 -35.71 28.85 -44.01
CA ASN A 105 -35.98 30.15 -43.44
C ASN A 105 -36.98 29.96 -42.29
N TYR A 106 -36.48 29.94 -41.05
CA TYR A 106 -37.29 29.73 -39.84
C TYR A 106 -38.30 30.85 -39.54
N GLU A 107 -38.26 31.98 -40.25
CA GLU A 107 -39.31 33.02 -40.18
C GLU A 107 -40.50 32.73 -41.11
N THR A 108 -40.28 32.00 -42.21
CA THR A 108 -41.31 31.76 -43.25
C THR A 108 -41.65 30.28 -43.48
N GLY A 109 -40.87 29.37 -42.89
CA GLY A 109 -40.97 27.91 -43.09
C GLY A 109 -40.53 27.42 -44.48
N LYS A 110 -40.09 28.30 -45.38
CA LYS A 110 -39.72 27.95 -46.76
C LYS A 110 -38.23 27.59 -46.88
N LYS A 111 -37.92 26.56 -47.66
CA LYS A 111 -36.53 26.24 -48.02
C LYS A 111 -35.96 27.29 -48.99
N LYS A 112 -34.76 27.80 -48.69
CA LYS A 112 -34.08 28.83 -49.50
C LYS A 112 -33.42 28.26 -50.77
N THR A 113 -32.82 27.07 -50.69
CA THR A 113 -32.12 26.35 -51.78
C THR A 113 -32.19 24.83 -51.54
N GLU A 114 -31.78 24.02 -52.53
CA GLU A 114 -31.64 22.55 -52.39
C GLU A 114 -30.23 22.11 -51.91
N VAL A 115 -29.29 23.03 -51.68
CA VAL A 115 -27.88 22.72 -51.41
C VAL A 115 -27.63 22.54 -49.91
N GLU A 116 -27.65 21.31 -49.41
CA GLU A 116 -27.50 21.02 -47.98
C GLU A 116 -26.03 21.00 -47.49
N HIS A 117 -25.80 21.43 -46.25
CA HIS A 117 -24.49 21.37 -45.60
C HIS A 117 -24.35 20.11 -44.74
N GLU A 118 -23.20 19.44 -44.81
CA GLU A 118 -22.92 18.22 -44.06
C GLU A 118 -22.78 18.48 -42.55
N LEU A 119 -23.32 17.57 -41.72
CA LEU A 119 -23.15 17.58 -40.26
C LEU A 119 -21.81 16.93 -39.86
N ASP A 120 -20.72 17.62 -40.13
CA ASP A 120 -19.37 17.21 -39.71
C ASP A 120 -19.13 17.47 -38.20
N ALA A 121 -17.95 17.09 -37.69
CA ALA A 121 -17.60 17.30 -36.29
C ALA A 121 -17.63 18.79 -35.87
N ASN A 122 -17.36 19.72 -36.79
CA ASN A 122 -17.46 21.16 -36.52
C ASN A 122 -18.92 21.60 -36.41
N ALA A 123 -19.82 21.04 -37.20
CA ALA A 123 -21.27 21.29 -37.09
C ALA A 123 -21.78 20.94 -35.69
N PHE A 124 -21.43 19.76 -35.15
CA PHE A 124 -21.79 19.39 -33.79
C PHE A 124 -21.22 20.37 -32.75
N LYS A 125 -19.95 20.76 -32.88
CA LYS A 125 -19.34 21.74 -31.97
C LYS A 125 -20.06 23.09 -32.03
N ASN A 126 -20.39 23.58 -33.23
CA ASN A 126 -21.07 24.86 -33.43
C ASN A 126 -22.52 24.82 -32.95
N LEU A 127 -23.25 23.73 -33.19
CA LEU A 127 -24.64 23.57 -32.79
C LEU A 127 -24.82 23.29 -31.29
N ASN A 128 -23.79 22.76 -30.63
CA ASN A 128 -23.74 22.61 -29.17
C ASN A 128 -23.35 23.93 -28.46
N ASN A 129 -22.46 24.75 -29.05
CA ASN A 129 -21.86 25.93 -28.40
C ASN A 129 -22.34 27.30 -28.95
N GLY A 130 -23.14 27.36 -30.01
CA GLY A 130 -23.35 28.57 -30.81
C GLY A 130 -24.30 29.65 -30.27
N SER A 131 -24.96 29.40 -29.15
CA SER A 131 -25.82 30.33 -28.38
C SER A 131 -25.70 29.89 -26.91
N PRO A 132 -25.74 30.76 -25.87
CA PRO A 132 -25.21 30.42 -24.54
C PRO A 132 -25.75 29.08 -24.06
N ASP A 133 -24.89 28.06 -24.18
CA ASP A 133 -25.09 26.65 -23.88
C ASP A 133 -26.43 26.03 -24.36
N SER A 134 -26.53 25.64 -25.64
CA SER A 134 -27.77 25.13 -26.26
C SER A 134 -28.42 23.94 -25.53
N PHE A 135 -27.65 23.13 -24.79
CA PHE A 135 -28.15 22.04 -23.95
C PHE A 135 -27.81 22.24 -22.46
N LEU A 136 -27.73 23.47 -21.95
CA LEU A 136 -27.21 23.75 -20.61
C LEU A 136 -27.89 22.96 -19.49
N GLY A 137 -29.23 23.00 -19.44
CA GLY A 137 -30.02 22.32 -18.41
C GLY A 137 -29.80 20.81 -18.47
N TYR A 138 -29.87 20.24 -19.67
CA TYR A 138 -29.61 18.83 -19.92
C TYR A 138 -28.17 18.43 -19.58
N ALA A 139 -27.16 19.20 -19.96
CA ALA A 139 -25.76 18.91 -19.67
C ALA A 139 -25.48 18.87 -18.16
N LYS A 140 -26.11 19.76 -17.39
CA LYS A 140 -26.08 19.74 -15.92
C LYS A 140 -26.78 18.49 -15.36
N LEU A 141 -27.96 18.14 -15.86
CA LEU A 141 -28.68 16.93 -15.46
C LEU A 141 -27.88 15.66 -15.79
N TYR A 142 -27.37 15.55 -17.00
CA TYR A 142 -26.55 14.44 -17.49
C TYR A 142 -25.32 14.23 -16.60
N LYS A 143 -24.61 15.31 -16.25
CA LYS A 143 -23.48 15.24 -15.32
C LYS A 143 -23.89 14.79 -13.92
N LYS A 144 -25.05 15.24 -13.44
CA LYS A 144 -25.58 14.84 -12.13
C LYS A 144 -25.92 13.35 -12.08
N ILE A 145 -26.54 12.81 -13.13
CA ILE A 145 -26.98 11.41 -13.18
C ILE A 145 -25.81 10.46 -13.48
N THR A 146 -25.02 10.78 -14.50
CA THR A 146 -23.99 9.86 -15.05
C THR A 146 -22.58 10.14 -14.53
N GLY A 147 -22.35 11.30 -13.91
CA GLY A 147 -21.01 11.78 -13.54
C GLY A 147 -20.16 12.29 -14.72
N LYS A 148 -20.64 12.17 -15.97
CA LYS A 148 -19.89 12.49 -17.19
C LYS A 148 -20.23 13.88 -17.74
N VAL A 149 -19.31 14.46 -18.49
CA VAL A 149 -19.56 15.70 -19.24
C VAL A 149 -20.30 15.36 -20.53
N PHE A 150 -21.43 16.03 -20.79
CA PHE A 150 -22.18 15.89 -22.02
C PHE A 150 -21.40 16.49 -23.20
N LYS A 151 -21.17 15.71 -24.25
CA LYS A 151 -20.39 16.12 -25.44
C LYS A 151 -21.26 16.52 -26.63
N GLY A 152 -22.57 16.22 -26.59
CA GLY A 152 -23.51 16.53 -27.66
C GLY A 152 -23.37 15.74 -28.96
N ASN A 153 -22.50 14.74 -29.01
CA ASN A 153 -22.28 13.87 -30.17
C ASN A 153 -23.01 12.54 -30.02
N HIS A 154 -23.08 11.77 -31.11
CA HIS A 154 -23.41 10.34 -31.07
C HIS A 154 -22.35 9.57 -30.28
N GLU A 155 -22.73 8.46 -29.64
CA GLU A 155 -21.80 7.64 -28.84
C GLU A 155 -22.20 6.16 -28.88
N CYS A 156 -21.29 5.29 -29.33
CA CYS A 156 -21.42 3.84 -29.15
C CYS A 156 -20.72 3.41 -27.86
N ILE A 157 -21.48 2.80 -26.95
CA ILE A 157 -21.03 2.32 -25.66
C ILE A 157 -21.10 0.79 -25.65
N GLU A 158 -19.95 0.14 -25.49
CA GLU A 158 -19.86 -1.31 -25.37
C GLU A 158 -19.80 -1.74 -23.89
N LYS A 159 -20.63 -2.74 -23.55
CA LYS A 159 -20.62 -3.47 -22.28
C LYS A 159 -20.44 -4.96 -22.55
N ASP A 160 -20.32 -5.77 -21.50
CA ASP A 160 -20.02 -7.20 -21.63
C ASP A 160 -21.11 -7.98 -22.39
N SER A 161 -22.38 -7.64 -22.18
CA SER A 161 -23.53 -8.41 -22.70
C SER A 161 -24.39 -7.65 -23.73
N TYR A 162 -24.17 -6.35 -23.89
CA TYR A 162 -24.92 -5.49 -24.81
C TYR A 162 -24.09 -4.30 -25.30
N ARG A 163 -24.54 -3.65 -26.38
CA ARG A 163 -24.03 -2.35 -26.85
C ARG A 163 -25.16 -1.35 -27.00
N ILE A 164 -24.91 -0.11 -26.61
CA ILE A 164 -25.84 1.00 -26.78
C ILE A 164 -25.27 2.00 -27.79
N LEU A 165 -25.98 2.24 -28.88
CA LEU A 165 -25.72 3.33 -29.81
C LEU A 165 -26.65 4.49 -29.46
N ASN A 166 -26.11 5.50 -28.77
CA ASN A 166 -26.83 6.72 -28.43
C ASN A 166 -26.77 7.72 -29.59
N ILE A 167 -27.92 8.08 -30.14
CA ILE A 167 -28.04 8.97 -31.30
C ILE A 167 -28.74 10.27 -30.88
N ASN A 168 -27.97 11.35 -30.75
CA ASN A 168 -28.51 12.68 -30.54
C ASN A 168 -29.23 13.22 -31.80
N THR A 169 -30.54 12.97 -31.91
CA THR A 169 -31.39 13.49 -33.00
C THR A 169 -31.78 14.96 -32.82
N SER A 170 -31.61 15.50 -31.61
CA SER A 170 -32.03 16.86 -31.25
C SER A 170 -31.02 17.95 -31.66
N ILE A 171 -29.88 17.58 -32.26
CA ILE A 171 -28.83 18.51 -32.66
C ILE A 171 -29.32 19.57 -33.66
N LEU A 172 -30.25 19.21 -34.56
CA LEU A 172 -30.90 20.09 -35.52
C LEU A 172 -32.31 20.54 -35.10
N ALA A 173 -32.77 20.16 -33.92
CA ALA A 173 -34.06 20.57 -33.40
C ALA A 173 -34.01 21.99 -32.82
N GLY A 174 -35.16 22.64 -32.70
CA GLY A 174 -35.27 23.95 -32.06
C GLY A 174 -36.40 24.84 -32.58
N SER A 175 -37.26 24.32 -33.46
CA SER A 175 -38.28 25.11 -34.15
C SER A 175 -39.60 24.36 -34.34
N ALA A 176 -40.61 25.05 -34.87
CA ALA A 176 -41.87 24.42 -35.30
C ALA A 176 -41.75 23.63 -36.63
N TYR A 177 -40.58 23.67 -37.29
CA TYR A 177 -40.34 23.03 -38.59
C TYR A 177 -39.42 21.80 -38.49
N ASP A 178 -39.21 21.27 -37.29
CA ASP A 178 -38.28 20.16 -37.04
C ASP A 178 -38.76 18.86 -37.72
N GLU A 179 -40.08 18.63 -37.75
CA GLU A 179 -40.69 17.43 -38.33
C GLU A 179 -40.33 17.25 -39.80
N GLY A 180 -39.72 16.10 -40.11
CA GLY A 180 -39.29 15.75 -41.46
C GLY A 180 -38.07 16.51 -41.98
N ASN A 181 -37.41 17.32 -41.14
CA ASN A 181 -36.22 18.09 -41.50
C ASN A 181 -34.98 17.76 -40.66
N LEU A 182 -35.10 16.91 -39.63
CA LEU A 182 -33.95 16.43 -38.86
C LEU A 182 -33.03 15.54 -39.71
N SER A 183 -31.73 15.61 -39.44
CA SER A 183 -30.72 14.80 -40.11
C SER A 183 -29.75 14.25 -39.07
N VAL A 184 -29.45 12.96 -39.18
CA VAL A 184 -28.42 12.26 -38.40
C VAL A 184 -27.55 11.36 -39.27
N TYR A 185 -27.86 11.28 -40.57
CA TYR A 185 -27.07 10.49 -41.51
C TYR A 185 -25.79 11.25 -41.90
N CYS A 186 -24.76 11.14 -41.06
CA CYS A 186 -23.51 11.90 -41.19
C CYS A 186 -22.27 11.07 -40.88
N GLY A 187 -21.09 11.58 -41.25
CA GLY A 187 -19.79 10.95 -40.94
C GLY A 187 -19.61 10.59 -39.45
N PRO A 188 -19.88 11.50 -38.50
CA PRO A 188 -19.81 11.19 -37.07
C PRO A 188 -20.65 9.99 -36.62
N LEU A 189 -21.89 9.84 -37.10
CA LEU A 189 -22.71 8.67 -36.78
C LEU A 189 -22.13 7.39 -37.38
N LEU A 190 -21.65 7.45 -38.62
CA LEU A 190 -21.01 6.31 -39.29
C LEU A 190 -19.80 5.80 -38.51
N GLU A 191 -18.95 6.69 -37.98
CA GLU A 191 -17.79 6.30 -37.17
C GLU A 191 -18.19 5.58 -35.87
N GLU A 192 -19.28 6.01 -35.21
CA GLU A 192 -19.80 5.29 -34.05
C GLU A 192 -20.42 3.93 -34.43
N CYS A 193 -21.12 3.85 -35.57
CA CYS A 193 -21.69 2.60 -36.07
C CYS A 193 -20.59 1.56 -36.40
N LYS A 194 -19.43 1.99 -36.93
CA LYS A 194 -18.29 1.11 -37.22
C LYS A 194 -17.70 0.41 -35.99
N LYS A 195 -17.94 0.92 -34.79
CA LYS A 195 -17.50 0.29 -33.53
C LYS A 195 -18.33 -0.95 -33.18
N ILE A 196 -19.51 -1.09 -33.78
CA ILE A 196 -20.44 -2.19 -33.50
C ILE A 196 -20.00 -3.45 -34.25
N LYS A 197 -19.92 -4.56 -33.51
CA LYS A 197 -19.45 -5.85 -34.02
C LYS A 197 -20.61 -6.81 -34.22
N ASN A 198 -20.44 -7.72 -35.18
CA ASN A 198 -21.35 -8.85 -35.38
C ASN A 198 -20.96 -10.03 -34.48
N ASP A 199 -21.23 -9.91 -33.18
CA ASP A 199 -21.02 -10.96 -32.19
C ASP A 199 -22.32 -11.26 -31.42
N ASP A 200 -22.25 -12.06 -30.36
CA ASP A 200 -23.44 -12.56 -29.66
C ASP A 200 -24.10 -11.55 -28.70
N LYS A 201 -23.55 -10.32 -28.59
CA LYS A 201 -24.15 -9.24 -27.79
C LYS A 201 -25.35 -8.63 -28.50
N ILE A 202 -26.38 -8.23 -27.77
CA ILE A 202 -27.48 -7.42 -28.33
C ILE A 202 -26.99 -5.99 -28.59
N ASN A 203 -27.29 -5.46 -29.78
CA ASN A 203 -26.92 -4.11 -30.19
C ASN A 203 -28.18 -3.23 -30.26
N ILE A 204 -28.29 -2.24 -29.37
CA ILE A 204 -29.49 -1.42 -29.18
C ILE A 204 -29.16 0.01 -29.62
N ALA A 205 -29.95 0.57 -30.54
CA ALA A 205 -29.91 2.01 -30.82
C ALA A 205 -30.99 2.73 -30.01
N PHE A 206 -30.70 3.94 -29.59
CA PHE A 206 -31.58 4.72 -28.74
C PHE A 206 -31.44 6.21 -29.10
N MET A 207 -32.58 6.87 -29.30
CA MET A 207 -32.66 8.26 -29.76
C MET A 207 -33.96 8.91 -29.31
N HIS A 208 -34.07 10.25 -29.31
CA HIS A 208 -35.34 10.88 -28.93
C HIS A 208 -36.36 10.85 -30.08
N HIS A 209 -36.06 11.52 -31.21
CA HIS A 209 -36.94 11.50 -32.38
C HIS A 209 -36.78 10.21 -33.20
N GLY A 210 -37.89 9.52 -33.47
CA GLY A 210 -37.91 8.35 -34.36
C GLY A 210 -37.59 8.65 -35.83
N VAL A 211 -37.44 7.60 -36.65
CA VAL A 211 -37.05 7.70 -38.07
C VAL A 211 -38.00 8.58 -38.90
N GLU A 212 -39.27 8.68 -38.53
CA GLU A 212 -40.29 9.51 -39.16
C GLU A 212 -40.04 11.01 -39.06
N PHE A 213 -39.24 11.46 -38.11
CA PHE A 213 -38.90 12.87 -37.96
C PHE A 213 -37.67 13.26 -38.80
N LEU A 214 -36.94 12.26 -39.33
CA LEU A 214 -35.82 12.50 -40.23
C LEU A 214 -36.29 12.92 -41.62
N LYS A 215 -35.40 13.60 -42.35
CA LYS A 215 -35.56 13.93 -43.78
C LYS A 215 -35.98 12.70 -44.57
N LYS A 216 -37.02 12.83 -45.40
CA LYS A 216 -37.56 11.73 -46.22
C LYS A 216 -36.48 11.06 -47.09
N THR A 217 -35.51 11.84 -47.58
CA THR A 217 -34.36 11.37 -48.37
C THR A 217 -33.33 10.57 -47.56
N GLU A 218 -33.30 10.72 -46.24
CA GLU A 218 -32.37 10.04 -45.33
C GLU A 218 -32.96 8.81 -44.66
N ARG A 219 -34.28 8.73 -44.45
CA ARG A 219 -34.93 7.61 -43.72
C ARG A 219 -34.46 6.24 -44.21
N ARG A 220 -34.52 6.01 -45.53
CA ARG A 220 -34.05 4.77 -46.15
C ARG A 220 -32.56 4.51 -45.87
N LYS A 221 -31.71 5.54 -45.97
CA LYS A 221 -30.27 5.40 -45.75
C LYS A 221 -29.96 5.10 -44.28
N PHE A 222 -30.69 5.72 -43.36
CA PHE A 222 -30.58 5.49 -41.93
C PHE A 222 -30.96 4.05 -41.58
N GLU A 223 -32.12 3.56 -42.05
CA GLU A 223 -32.56 2.18 -41.85
C GLU A 223 -31.49 1.17 -42.33
N GLN A 224 -30.95 1.39 -43.54
CA GLN A 224 -29.89 0.55 -44.11
C GLN A 224 -28.58 0.64 -43.33
N LEU A 225 -28.23 1.81 -42.77
CA LEU A 225 -27.03 2.01 -41.95
C LEU A 225 -27.11 1.20 -40.66
N MET A 226 -28.26 1.27 -39.96
CA MET A 226 -28.50 0.52 -38.72
C MET A 226 -28.37 -0.99 -38.95
N GLU A 227 -28.98 -1.52 -40.03
CA GLU A 227 -28.88 -2.93 -40.37
C GLU A 227 -27.45 -3.34 -40.76
N SER A 228 -26.77 -2.54 -41.58
CA SER A 228 -25.41 -2.84 -42.06
C SER A 228 -24.38 -2.87 -40.93
N HIS A 229 -24.68 -2.23 -39.80
CA HIS A 229 -23.86 -2.21 -38.59
C HIS A 229 -24.49 -2.99 -37.44
N TYR A 230 -25.31 -4.00 -37.76
CA TYR A 230 -25.74 -5.04 -36.83
C TYR A 230 -26.57 -4.54 -35.64
N ILE A 231 -27.24 -3.39 -35.73
CA ILE A 231 -28.23 -2.98 -34.73
C ILE A 231 -29.42 -3.95 -34.78
N ASP A 232 -29.90 -4.37 -33.61
CA ASP A 232 -30.99 -5.33 -33.48
C ASP A 232 -32.34 -4.64 -33.25
N ILE A 233 -32.36 -3.56 -32.46
CA ILE A 233 -33.56 -2.86 -32.01
C ILE A 233 -33.29 -1.38 -31.80
N VAL A 234 -34.33 -0.56 -31.96
CA VAL A 234 -34.30 0.88 -31.77
C VAL A 234 -35.34 1.31 -30.74
N PHE A 235 -34.99 2.21 -29.82
CA PHE A 235 -35.93 2.88 -28.92
C PHE A 235 -36.01 4.39 -29.21
N SER A 236 -37.22 4.94 -29.15
CA SER A 236 -37.50 6.34 -29.40
C SER A 236 -38.64 6.91 -28.55
N GLY A 237 -38.76 8.24 -28.55
CA GLY A 237 -39.75 9.03 -27.83
C GLY A 237 -40.51 10.02 -28.73
N HIS A 238 -40.71 11.24 -28.21
CA HIS A 238 -41.19 12.46 -28.88
C HIS A 238 -42.64 12.46 -29.36
N SER A 239 -43.09 11.38 -30.01
CA SER A 239 -44.46 11.28 -30.54
C SER A 239 -45.53 11.22 -29.45
N HIS A 240 -45.15 10.89 -28.21
CA HIS A 240 -46.01 10.60 -27.06
C HIS A 240 -47.03 9.46 -27.31
N ASP A 241 -46.84 8.70 -28.40
CA ASP A 241 -47.66 7.58 -28.82
C ASP A 241 -46.98 6.24 -28.53
N ILE A 242 -47.79 5.23 -28.22
CA ILE A 242 -47.32 3.86 -28.08
C ILE A 242 -47.28 3.21 -29.46
N GLY A 243 -46.14 2.67 -29.86
CA GLY A 243 -46.05 2.02 -31.16
C GLY A 243 -44.82 1.14 -31.38
N ILE A 244 -44.98 0.19 -32.30
CA ILE A 244 -43.88 -0.55 -32.92
C ILE A 244 -43.87 -0.19 -34.40
N ARG A 245 -42.80 0.47 -34.86
CA ARG A 245 -42.56 0.73 -36.27
C ARG A 245 -41.56 -0.29 -36.81
N THR A 246 -41.87 -0.90 -37.94
CA THR A 246 -40.92 -1.76 -38.66
C THR A 246 -40.15 -0.93 -39.68
N TYR A 247 -38.84 -1.12 -39.75
CA TYR A 247 -37.99 -0.50 -40.78
C TYR A 247 -38.08 -1.32 -42.07
N ASP A 248 -38.94 -0.88 -42.98
CA ASP A 248 -39.31 -1.63 -44.20
C ASP A 248 -38.18 -1.70 -45.24
N HIS A 249 -37.14 -0.87 -45.12
CA HIS A 249 -35.98 -0.91 -46.02
C HIS A 249 -34.84 -1.79 -45.48
N THR A 250 -35.10 -2.59 -44.44
CA THR A 250 -34.16 -3.57 -43.87
C THR A 250 -34.55 -5.00 -44.25
N GLY A 251 -33.58 -5.85 -44.56
CA GLY A 251 -33.81 -7.28 -44.81
C GLY A 251 -34.27 -8.06 -43.56
N ASN A 252 -33.84 -7.59 -42.39
CA ASN A 252 -34.14 -8.16 -41.08
C ASN A 252 -35.44 -7.65 -40.45
N ARG A 253 -36.15 -6.70 -41.09
CA ARG A 253 -37.37 -6.07 -40.55
C ARG A 253 -37.19 -5.58 -39.11
N MET A 254 -36.15 -4.78 -38.89
CA MET A 254 -35.83 -4.20 -37.59
C MET A 254 -36.99 -3.40 -37.01
N ARG A 255 -37.07 -3.30 -35.68
CA ARG A 255 -38.20 -2.67 -34.98
C ARG A 255 -37.73 -1.47 -34.16
N GLN A 256 -38.47 -0.38 -34.28
CA GLN A 256 -38.40 0.80 -33.43
C GLN A 256 -39.59 0.79 -32.46
N PHE A 257 -39.29 0.92 -31.17
CA PHE A 257 -40.28 0.99 -30.10
C PHE A 257 -40.40 2.42 -29.63
N THR A 258 -41.63 2.90 -29.51
CA THR A 258 -41.94 4.24 -28.97
C THR A 258 -42.92 4.13 -27.81
N CYS A 259 -42.65 4.85 -26.73
CA CYS A 259 -43.53 5.01 -25.58
C CYS A 259 -43.72 6.50 -25.28
N GLY A 260 -44.77 6.81 -24.54
CA GLY A 260 -45.00 8.12 -23.94
C GLY A 260 -44.24 8.30 -22.63
N GLY A 261 -44.50 9.41 -21.94
CA GLY A 261 -43.86 9.75 -20.67
C GLY A 261 -44.74 9.54 -19.44
N PRO A 262 -44.17 9.59 -18.22
CA PRO A 262 -44.91 9.43 -16.97
C PRO A 262 -45.64 10.74 -16.57
N LEU A 263 -46.54 11.24 -17.43
CA LEU A 263 -47.36 12.43 -17.18
C LEU A 263 -48.71 12.37 -17.91
N LYS A 264 -49.65 13.23 -17.53
CA LYS A 264 -50.98 13.29 -18.17
C LYS A 264 -51.33 14.71 -18.58
N ASP A 265 -51.14 15.01 -19.87
CA ASP A 265 -51.36 16.33 -20.48
C ASP A 265 -52.46 16.35 -21.56
N GLY A 266 -53.21 15.26 -21.70
CA GLY A 266 -54.30 15.10 -22.68
C GLY A 266 -53.85 14.68 -24.09
N TYR A 267 -52.54 14.69 -24.35
CA TYR A 267 -51.93 14.21 -25.59
C TYR A 267 -51.12 12.92 -25.35
N ASN A 268 -50.41 12.86 -24.22
CA ASN A 268 -49.59 11.72 -23.83
C ASN A 268 -50.40 10.56 -23.27
N LYS A 269 -50.06 9.33 -23.72
CA LYS A 269 -50.50 8.10 -23.07
C LYS A 269 -49.40 7.58 -22.12
N PRO A 270 -49.58 7.68 -20.79
CA PRO A 270 -48.52 7.31 -19.86
C PRO A 270 -48.10 5.86 -20.03
N SER A 271 -46.84 5.64 -20.42
CA SER A 271 -46.32 4.32 -20.76
C SER A 271 -44.81 4.21 -20.51
N PHE A 272 -44.31 2.98 -20.36
CA PHE A 272 -42.88 2.65 -20.39
C PHE A 272 -42.69 1.20 -20.82
N TYR A 273 -41.47 0.84 -21.25
CA TYR A 273 -41.13 -0.55 -21.56
C TYR A 273 -40.25 -1.18 -20.49
N TYR A 274 -40.53 -2.45 -20.21
CA TYR A 274 -39.63 -3.36 -19.51
C TYR A 274 -39.22 -4.48 -20.47
N CYS A 275 -37.93 -4.64 -20.71
CA CYS A 275 -37.43 -5.55 -21.73
C CYS A 275 -36.53 -6.61 -21.11
N ILE A 276 -36.62 -7.83 -21.63
CA ILE A 276 -35.82 -8.98 -21.24
C ILE A 276 -35.30 -9.65 -22.50
N TYR A 277 -33.98 -9.70 -22.65
CA TYR A 277 -33.28 -10.43 -23.69
C TYR A 277 -32.59 -11.65 -23.10
N ASP A 278 -32.80 -12.81 -23.72
CA ASP A 278 -32.08 -14.03 -23.40
C ASP A 278 -31.04 -14.32 -24.47
N SER A 279 -29.75 -14.28 -24.09
CA SER A 279 -28.64 -14.50 -25.02
C SER A 279 -28.58 -15.93 -25.56
N ASP A 280 -29.17 -16.90 -24.88
CA ASP A 280 -29.04 -18.32 -25.23
C ASP A 280 -30.10 -18.69 -26.28
N THR A 281 -31.30 -18.14 -26.15
CA THR A 281 -32.39 -18.31 -27.12
C THR A 281 -32.44 -17.19 -28.17
N HIS A 282 -31.71 -16.10 -27.94
CA HIS A 282 -31.81 -14.83 -28.67
C HIS A 282 -33.24 -14.25 -28.71
N GLU A 283 -34.10 -14.65 -27.77
CA GLU A 283 -35.46 -14.15 -27.65
C GLU A 283 -35.46 -12.80 -26.90
N LEU A 284 -36.08 -11.79 -27.51
CA LEU A 284 -36.39 -10.51 -26.88
C LEU A 284 -37.87 -10.44 -26.50
N LYS A 285 -38.13 -10.16 -25.22
CA LYS A 285 -39.45 -9.90 -24.64
C LYS A 285 -39.55 -8.45 -24.23
N CYS A 286 -40.45 -7.68 -24.86
CA CYS A 286 -40.78 -6.32 -24.47
C CYS A 286 -42.16 -6.31 -23.80
N TYR A 287 -42.23 -5.87 -22.56
CA TYR A 287 -43.43 -5.68 -21.78
C TYR A 287 -43.78 -4.20 -21.77
N LEU A 288 -44.98 -3.87 -22.22
CA LEU A 288 -45.51 -2.51 -22.23
C LEU A 288 -46.37 -2.29 -20.99
N TYR A 289 -45.99 -1.31 -20.17
CA TYR A 289 -46.81 -0.85 -19.05
C TYR A 289 -47.51 0.44 -19.44
N THR A 290 -48.79 0.55 -19.08
CA THR A 290 -49.61 1.76 -19.24
C THR A 290 -50.30 2.10 -17.94
N TYR A 291 -50.48 3.38 -17.65
CA TYR A 291 -51.25 3.80 -16.49
C TYR A 291 -52.75 3.60 -16.72
N ASN A 292 -53.43 2.95 -15.77
CA ASN A 292 -54.88 2.75 -15.80
C ASN A 292 -55.54 3.79 -14.89
N ASP A 293 -56.33 4.68 -15.49
CA ASP A 293 -57.04 5.76 -14.79
C ASP A 293 -58.13 5.26 -13.83
N GLU A 294 -58.76 4.12 -14.10
CA GLU A 294 -59.88 3.60 -13.29
C GLU A 294 -59.41 3.05 -11.94
N ILE A 295 -58.27 2.35 -11.95
CA ILE A 295 -57.68 1.76 -10.73
C ILE A 295 -56.46 2.53 -10.21
N GLN A 296 -56.11 3.64 -10.89
CA GLN A 296 -55.00 4.52 -10.54
C GLN A 296 -53.66 3.78 -10.35
N ASP A 297 -53.32 2.85 -11.25
CA ASP A 297 -52.12 2.03 -11.14
C ASP A 297 -51.54 1.64 -12.51
N TRP A 298 -50.24 1.31 -12.56
CA TRP A 298 -49.55 0.86 -13.75
C TRP A 298 -49.75 -0.63 -13.99
N ASN A 299 -50.27 -1.00 -15.15
CA ASN A 299 -50.50 -2.39 -15.52
C ASN A 299 -50.01 -2.70 -16.93
N LEU A 300 -49.84 -3.99 -17.22
CA LEU A 300 -49.56 -4.44 -18.58
C LEU A 300 -50.67 -3.96 -19.52
N ALA A 301 -50.26 -3.38 -20.66
CA ALA A 301 -51.20 -2.84 -21.62
C ALA A 301 -52.12 -3.93 -22.17
N ASN A 302 -53.43 -3.69 -22.18
CA ASN A 302 -54.45 -4.63 -22.66
C ASN A 302 -55.15 -4.16 -23.94
N THR A 303 -54.92 -2.92 -24.37
CA THR A 303 -55.59 -2.29 -25.53
C THR A 303 -54.73 -2.25 -26.79
N GLU A 304 -53.40 -2.40 -26.66
CA GLU A 304 -52.46 -2.24 -27.77
C GLU A 304 -52.28 -3.53 -28.57
N ARG A 305 -52.81 -3.57 -29.79
CA ARG A 305 -52.81 -4.79 -30.64
C ARG A 305 -51.41 -5.34 -30.94
N ALA A 306 -50.39 -4.47 -30.98
CA ALA A 306 -49.00 -4.85 -31.19
C ALA A 306 -48.39 -5.59 -29.98
N PHE A 307 -49.03 -5.50 -28.80
CA PHE A 307 -48.60 -6.09 -27.53
C PHE A 307 -49.71 -6.96 -26.96
N LYS A 308 -49.79 -8.22 -27.43
CA LYS A 308 -50.77 -9.18 -26.92
C LYS A 308 -50.52 -9.43 -25.43
N ASP A 309 -51.55 -9.21 -24.61
CA ASP A 309 -51.46 -9.29 -23.14
C ASP A 309 -50.32 -8.41 -22.55
N GLY A 310 -50.05 -7.26 -23.20
CA GLY A 310 -49.01 -6.31 -22.82
C GLY A 310 -47.60 -6.74 -23.20
N LYS A 311 -47.44 -7.79 -24.00
CA LYS A 311 -46.15 -8.38 -24.35
C LYS A 311 -45.94 -8.47 -25.87
N CYS A 312 -44.74 -8.11 -26.31
CA CYS A 312 -44.20 -8.41 -27.63
C CYS A 312 -42.98 -9.33 -27.47
N SER A 313 -42.97 -10.51 -28.12
CA SER A 313 -41.87 -11.49 -28.03
C SER A 313 -41.42 -11.90 -29.42
N PHE A 314 -40.12 -11.94 -29.67
CA PHE A 314 -39.56 -12.41 -30.94
C PHE A 314 -38.07 -12.77 -30.81
N ILE A 315 -37.62 -13.73 -31.62
CA ILE A 315 -36.19 -14.01 -31.76
C ILE A 315 -35.57 -12.95 -32.65
N LEU A 316 -34.45 -12.36 -32.20
CA LEU A 316 -33.75 -11.32 -32.95
C LEU A 316 -33.33 -11.83 -34.35
N PRO A 317 -33.74 -11.17 -35.45
CA PRO A 317 -33.52 -11.63 -36.82
C PRO A 317 -32.06 -11.93 -37.17
N ARG A 318 -31.11 -11.16 -36.62
CA ARG A 318 -29.66 -11.36 -36.82
C ARG A 318 -29.20 -12.77 -36.43
N PHE A 319 -29.86 -13.41 -35.48
CA PHE A 319 -29.52 -14.74 -34.97
C PHE A 319 -30.35 -15.88 -35.57
N GLN A 320 -31.43 -15.58 -36.31
CA GLN A 320 -32.33 -16.60 -36.89
C GLN A 320 -31.67 -17.47 -37.98
N LYS A 321 -30.59 -17.01 -38.65
CA LYS A 321 -29.88 -17.83 -39.65
C LYS A 321 -28.89 -18.84 -39.05
N LYS A 322 -28.53 -18.72 -37.77
CA LYS A 322 -27.67 -19.68 -37.04
C LYS A 322 -28.47 -20.79 -36.33
N SER A 323 -29.80 -20.65 -36.20
CA SER A 323 -30.64 -21.53 -35.37
C SER A 323 -31.01 -22.88 -35.97
N LYS A 324 -30.54 -23.23 -37.18
CA LYS A 324 -30.81 -24.55 -37.80
C LYS A 324 -30.11 -25.75 -37.13
N TYR A 325 -29.32 -25.53 -36.07
CA TYR A 325 -28.52 -26.58 -35.41
C TYR A 325 -28.86 -26.89 -33.95
N PHE A 326 -29.91 -26.30 -33.37
CA PHE A 326 -30.37 -26.70 -32.04
C PHE A 326 -31.62 -27.56 -32.14
N ASP A 327 -31.37 -28.87 -32.26
CA ASP A 327 -32.38 -29.90 -32.11
C ASP A 327 -32.80 -30.02 -30.64
N THR A 328 -34.11 -29.98 -30.43
CA THR A 328 -34.81 -30.05 -29.15
C THR A 328 -34.78 -31.47 -28.60
N THR A 329 -33.71 -31.87 -27.91
CA THR A 329 -33.67 -33.14 -27.15
C THR A 329 -32.97 -33.07 -25.79
N ARG A 330 -32.50 -31.90 -25.33
CA ARG A 330 -31.73 -31.80 -24.07
C ARG A 330 -32.52 -31.51 -22.78
N ASP A 331 -33.84 -31.43 -22.83
CA ASP A 331 -34.68 -31.15 -21.63
C ASP A 331 -35.22 -32.40 -20.91
N ARG A 332 -34.74 -33.61 -21.22
CA ARG A 332 -35.18 -34.83 -20.51
C ARG A 332 -34.11 -35.56 -19.69
N GLU A 333 -32.85 -35.10 -19.66
CA GLU A 333 -31.78 -35.78 -18.90
C GLU A 333 -31.17 -34.95 -17.74
N LEU A 334 -31.59 -33.71 -17.52
CA LEU A 334 -31.00 -32.83 -16.50
C LEU A 334 -31.68 -32.87 -15.12
N ASP A 335 -32.85 -33.49 -14.98
CA ASP A 335 -33.56 -33.56 -13.70
C ASP A 335 -32.93 -34.55 -12.70
N GLY A 336 -32.17 -35.54 -13.18
CA GLY A 336 -31.52 -36.55 -12.32
C GLY A 336 -30.18 -36.13 -11.71
N ARG A 337 -29.50 -35.09 -12.23
CA ARG A 337 -28.16 -34.67 -11.77
C ARG A 337 -28.14 -33.43 -10.87
N LYS A 338 -29.20 -32.60 -10.86
CA LYS A 338 -29.30 -31.41 -10.00
C LYS A 338 -29.23 -31.76 -8.50
N ASN A 339 -29.86 -32.85 -8.09
CA ASN A 339 -29.93 -33.23 -6.67
C ASN A 339 -28.59 -33.76 -6.11
N LEU A 340 -27.70 -34.31 -6.94
CA LEU A 340 -26.40 -34.84 -6.48
C LEU A 340 -25.32 -33.75 -6.31
N GLN A 341 -25.39 -32.65 -7.06
CA GLN A 341 -24.42 -31.54 -6.99
C GLN A 341 -24.71 -30.56 -5.84
N ASP A 342 -25.98 -30.28 -5.57
CA ASP A 342 -26.38 -29.40 -4.47
C ASP A 342 -26.05 -29.98 -3.08
N ASP A 343 -26.13 -31.31 -2.93
CA ASP A 343 -25.81 -31.96 -1.67
C ASP A 343 -24.30 -32.04 -1.41
N TYR A 344 -23.46 -32.06 -2.45
CA TYR A 344 -22.00 -32.04 -2.29
C TYR A 344 -21.47 -30.66 -1.90
N LEU A 345 -21.95 -29.57 -2.52
CA LEU A 345 -21.53 -28.20 -2.17
C LEU A 345 -21.96 -27.79 -0.76
N LYS A 346 -23.13 -28.27 -0.30
CA LYS A 346 -23.58 -28.09 1.09
C LYS A 346 -22.65 -28.72 2.12
N GLN A 347 -21.94 -29.80 1.78
CA GLN A 347 -20.94 -30.41 2.67
C GLN A 347 -19.75 -29.48 2.94
N PHE A 348 -19.44 -28.54 2.03
CA PHE A 348 -18.43 -27.50 2.23
C PHE A 348 -19.01 -26.17 2.76
N GLY A 349 -20.28 -26.19 3.14
CA GLY A 349 -20.98 -25.05 3.75
C GLY A 349 -21.47 -24.02 2.74
N ILE A 350 -21.38 -24.26 1.43
CA ILE A 350 -21.90 -23.36 0.40
C ILE A 350 -23.41 -23.57 0.30
N VAL A 351 -24.18 -22.54 0.65
CA VAL A 351 -25.65 -22.61 0.74
C VAL A 351 -26.30 -22.15 -0.56
N ALA A 352 -25.78 -21.08 -1.16
CA ALA A 352 -26.33 -20.50 -2.38
C ALA A 352 -25.32 -19.57 -3.08
N ALA A 353 -25.48 -19.39 -4.38
CA ALA A 353 -24.93 -18.27 -5.13
C ALA A 353 -26.03 -17.22 -5.35
N LEU A 354 -25.72 -15.94 -5.19
CA LEU A 354 -26.70 -14.84 -5.27
C LEU A 354 -26.35 -13.86 -6.39
N PRO A 355 -27.37 -13.30 -7.09
CA PRO A 355 -27.20 -12.05 -7.82
C PRO A 355 -26.70 -10.93 -6.90
N LEU A 356 -25.94 -9.98 -7.44
CA LEU A 356 -25.30 -8.90 -6.66
C LEU A 356 -26.32 -8.07 -5.84
N LYS A 357 -27.48 -7.74 -6.42
CA LYS A 357 -28.54 -6.99 -5.74
C LYS A 357 -29.06 -7.72 -4.50
N GLU A 358 -29.28 -9.03 -4.61
CA GLU A 358 -29.69 -9.88 -3.49
C GLU A 358 -28.60 -10.02 -2.42
N PHE A 359 -27.34 -10.11 -2.84
CA PHE A 359 -26.21 -10.08 -1.90
C PHE A 359 -26.19 -8.78 -1.08
N ILE A 360 -26.36 -7.62 -1.73
CA ILE A 360 -26.39 -6.30 -1.08
C ILE A 360 -27.57 -6.21 -0.10
N ARG A 361 -28.76 -6.62 -0.53
CA ARG A 361 -29.97 -6.63 0.31
C ARG A 361 -29.81 -7.55 1.52
N LYS A 362 -29.36 -8.79 1.32
CA LYS A 362 -29.14 -9.75 2.42
C LYS A 362 -28.07 -9.27 3.38
N ARG A 363 -26.97 -8.68 2.89
CA ARG A 363 -25.94 -8.07 3.73
C ARG A 363 -26.54 -7.02 4.67
N ASN A 364 -27.35 -6.10 4.15
CA ASN A 364 -27.98 -5.06 4.96
C ASN A 364 -28.91 -5.66 6.03
N VAL A 365 -29.76 -6.60 5.64
CA VAL A 365 -30.68 -7.28 6.57
C VAL A 365 -29.91 -8.06 7.65
N MET A 366 -28.81 -8.73 7.28
CA MET A 366 -27.97 -9.45 8.23
C MET A 366 -27.32 -8.50 9.24
N ILE A 367 -26.78 -7.37 8.79
CA ILE A 367 -26.18 -6.36 9.68
C ILE A 367 -27.22 -5.72 10.59
N GLN A 368 -28.43 -5.44 10.10
CA GLN A 368 -29.52 -4.87 10.91
C GLN A 368 -29.98 -5.80 12.04
N ASN A 369 -29.91 -7.12 11.82
CA ASN A 369 -30.35 -8.12 12.78
C ASN A 369 -29.20 -8.76 13.59
N ALA A 370 -27.95 -8.42 13.28
CA ALA A 370 -26.76 -8.98 13.91
C ALA A 370 -26.73 -8.77 15.42
N LYS A 371 -26.17 -9.73 16.14
CA LYS A 371 -25.90 -9.64 17.59
C LYS A 371 -24.45 -9.99 17.87
N GLY A 372 -23.81 -9.31 18.83
CA GLY A 372 -22.42 -9.62 19.18
C GLY A 372 -21.42 -9.04 18.17
N ASN A 373 -20.66 -9.89 17.47
CA ASN A 373 -19.54 -9.44 16.64
C ASN A 373 -19.87 -9.58 15.16
N ILE A 374 -19.52 -8.56 14.36
CA ILE A 374 -19.55 -8.64 12.90
C ILE A 374 -18.17 -8.34 12.32
N ILE A 375 -17.89 -8.93 11.16
CA ILE A 375 -16.67 -8.68 10.41
C ILE A 375 -17.04 -8.22 9.00
N LEU A 376 -16.42 -7.13 8.55
CA LEU A 376 -16.56 -6.56 7.23
C LEU A 376 -15.18 -6.45 6.60
N ALA A 377 -14.90 -7.22 5.55
CA ALA A 377 -13.65 -7.11 4.81
C ALA A 377 -13.91 -6.71 3.36
N GLY A 378 -13.02 -5.89 2.81
CA GLY A 378 -13.00 -5.56 1.39
C GLY A 378 -11.99 -4.46 1.11
N GLN A 379 -11.55 -4.35 -0.13
CA GLN A 379 -10.48 -3.43 -0.55
C GLN A 379 -10.63 -1.99 -0.03
N SER A 380 -11.77 -1.33 -0.32
CA SER A 380 -12.08 0.02 0.18
C SER A 380 -13.36 0.11 1.00
N LEU A 381 -14.34 -0.78 0.74
CA LEU A 381 -15.70 -0.76 1.28
C LEU A 381 -16.47 0.56 1.05
N GLU A 382 -16.02 1.40 0.12
CA GLU A 382 -16.58 2.74 -0.12
C GLU A 382 -18.10 2.72 -0.32
N ASN A 383 -18.61 1.93 -1.27
CA ASN A 383 -20.05 1.87 -1.54
C ASN A 383 -20.88 1.43 -0.33
N ALA A 384 -20.30 0.59 0.55
CA ALA A 384 -20.96 0.14 1.77
C ALA A 384 -20.99 1.25 2.83
N PHE A 385 -19.94 2.08 2.91
CA PHE A 385 -19.83 3.18 3.88
C PHE A 385 -20.16 4.56 3.29
N ASP A 386 -20.76 4.62 2.11
CA ASP A 386 -21.23 5.89 1.55
C ASP A 386 -22.48 6.38 2.30
N ILE A 387 -22.60 7.69 2.52
CA ILE A 387 -23.72 8.30 3.27
C ILE A 387 -24.88 8.50 2.29
N ARG A 388 -25.58 7.39 2.00
CA ARG A 388 -26.75 7.33 1.11
C ARG A 388 -27.91 6.67 1.84
N GLU A 389 -29.13 7.08 1.51
CA GLU A 389 -30.37 6.46 2.01
C GLU A 389 -30.83 5.30 1.11
N ASP A 390 -29.90 4.64 0.42
CA ASP A 390 -30.18 3.50 -0.45
C ASP A 390 -29.90 2.16 0.24
N ASN A 391 -30.31 1.08 -0.42
CA ASN A 391 -30.06 -0.28 0.05
C ASN A 391 -28.59 -0.73 -0.16
N GLU A 392 -27.73 0.11 -0.76
CA GLU A 392 -26.31 -0.19 -0.95
C GLU A 392 -25.45 0.22 0.24
N SER A 393 -25.84 1.25 0.98
CA SER A 393 -25.16 1.67 2.19
C SER A 393 -25.51 0.77 3.39
N ILE A 394 -24.53 0.47 4.25
CA ILE A 394 -24.72 -0.18 5.55
C ILE A 394 -24.69 0.82 6.70
N VAL A 395 -24.46 2.11 6.44
CA VAL A 395 -24.25 3.14 7.47
C VAL A 395 -25.43 3.21 8.43
N ASN A 396 -26.65 3.29 7.90
CA ASN A 396 -27.87 3.30 8.71
C ASN A 396 -28.08 1.97 9.44
N SER A 397 -27.77 0.84 8.81
CA SER A 397 -27.85 -0.48 9.45
C SER A 397 -26.95 -0.58 10.68
N ILE A 398 -25.72 -0.05 10.59
CA ILE A 398 -24.77 0.01 11.72
C ILE A 398 -25.26 0.99 12.80
N LYS A 399 -25.71 2.18 12.42
CA LYS A 399 -26.16 3.22 13.37
C LYS A 399 -27.35 2.76 14.22
N HIS A 400 -28.33 2.10 13.61
CA HIS A 400 -29.56 1.70 14.30
C HIS A 400 -29.41 0.39 15.10
N ASN A 401 -28.49 -0.50 14.74
CA ASN A 401 -28.32 -1.76 15.44
C ASN A 401 -27.41 -1.63 16.68
N LYS A 402 -28.01 -1.46 17.85
CA LYS A 402 -27.29 -1.39 19.15
C LYS A 402 -26.94 -2.76 19.76
N ASN A 403 -27.35 -3.87 19.14
CA ASN A 403 -27.04 -5.21 19.63
C ASN A 403 -25.65 -5.71 19.22
N ILE A 404 -25.01 -5.04 18.25
CA ILE A 404 -23.64 -5.29 17.83
C ILE A 404 -22.70 -4.72 18.89
N LYS A 405 -21.78 -5.52 19.41
CA LYS A 405 -20.73 -5.12 20.36
C LYS A 405 -19.43 -4.77 19.67
N ASN A 406 -19.00 -5.54 18.68
CA ASN A 406 -17.74 -5.28 17.98
C ASN A 406 -17.94 -5.35 16.46
N ILE A 407 -17.37 -4.37 15.75
CA ILE A 407 -17.34 -4.29 14.29
C ILE A 407 -15.88 -4.30 13.86
N ASP A 408 -15.43 -5.41 13.30
CA ASP A 408 -14.08 -5.51 12.74
C ASP A 408 -14.14 -5.21 11.24
N ILE A 409 -13.39 -4.20 10.79
CA ILE A 409 -13.37 -3.71 9.41
C ILE A 409 -11.98 -3.91 8.85
N PHE A 410 -11.83 -4.71 7.79
CA PHE A 410 -10.57 -4.96 7.11
C PHE A 410 -10.56 -4.23 5.78
N LEU A 411 -9.60 -3.33 5.61
CA LEU A 411 -9.37 -2.52 4.43
C LEU A 411 -7.96 -2.78 3.91
N THR A 412 -7.75 -2.65 2.61
CA THR A 412 -6.36 -2.61 2.14
C THR A 412 -5.67 -1.35 2.65
N ASP A 413 -4.41 -1.48 3.04
CA ASP A 413 -3.57 -0.38 3.48
C ASP A 413 -3.31 0.59 2.31
N PRO A 414 -3.69 1.88 2.42
CA PRO A 414 -3.51 2.86 1.35
C PRO A 414 -2.04 3.08 0.99
N ILE A 415 -1.08 2.73 1.86
CA ILE A 415 0.37 2.80 1.58
C ILE A 415 0.77 1.88 0.42
N MET A 416 -0.04 0.86 0.09
CA MET A 416 0.18 0.01 -1.09
C MET A 416 0.08 0.78 -2.42
N PHE A 417 -0.55 1.97 -2.43
CA PHE A 417 -0.78 2.80 -3.62
C PHE A 417 0.05 4.08 -3.61
N ASP A 418 1.05 4.15 -2.73
CA ASP A 418 1.86 5.35 -2.57
C ASP A 418 2.82 5.49 -3.76
N SER A 419 2.71 6.59 -4.50
CA SER A 419 3.69 6.97 -5.51
C SER A 419 4.46 8.21 -5.02
N ALA A 420 5.74 8.32 -5.39
CA ALA A 420 6.60 9.45 -5.03
C ALA A 420 6.16 10.78 -5.69
N THR A 421 5.14 10.77 -6.54
CA THR A 421 4.63 11.91 -7.29
C THR A 421 3.34 12.42 -6.67
N GLU A 422 3.34 13.63 -6.11
CA GLU A 422 2.19 14.30 -5.45
C GLU A 422 1.01 14.65 -6.38
N VAL A 423 0.95 14.10 -7.60
CA VAL A 423 0.03 14.59 -8.63
C VAL A 423 -0.93 13.49 -9.06
N GLU A 424 -2.13 13.49 -8.47
CA GLU A 424 -3.30 12.88 -9.11
C GLU A 424 -4.60 13.53 -8.60
N VAL A 425 -5.39 14.04 -9.54
CA VAL A 425 -6.72 14.61 -9.37
C VAL A 425 -7.73 13.57 -9.89
N GLY A 426 -8.58 13.01 -9.04
CA GLY A 426 -9.58 12.01 -9.46
C GLY A 426 -9.93 10.94 -8.42
N ASP A 427 -10.62 9.91 -8.87
CA ASP A 427 -11.02 8.71 -8.12
C ASP A 427 -9.84 7.72 -8.00
N THR A 428 -9.23 7.62 -6.82
CA THR A 428 -8.04 6.78 -6.56
C THR A 428 -8.27 5.80 -5.40
N PRO A 429 -7.53 4.68 -5.32
CA PRO A 429 -7.65 3.74 -4.20
C PRO A 429 -7.57 4.41 -2.81
N ILE A 430 -6.69 5.41 -2.67
CA ILE A 430 -6.53 6.19 -1.43
C ILE A 430 -7.78 7.02 -1.12
N SER A 431 -8.38 7.68 -2.12
CA SER A 431 -9.59 8.49 -1.89
C SER A 431 -10.78 7.63 -1.46
N ARG A 432 -10.92 6.43 -2.02
CA ARG A 432 -12.01 5.49 -1.71
C ARG A 432 -11.95 4.95 -0.28
N ILE A 433 -10.75 4.55 0.15
CA ILE A 433 -10.49 4.21 1.56
C ILE A 433 -10.78 5.44 2.43
N GLY A 434 -10.37 6.62 1.96
CA GLY A 434 -10.68 7.91 2.59
C GLY A 434 -12.15 8.14 2.83
N THR A 435 -13.03 7.83 1.87
CA THR A 435 -14.49 7.93 2.02
C THR A 435 -14.98 7.05 3.17
N THR A 436 -14.58 5.77 3.21
CA THR A 436 -14.94 4.84 4.29
C THR A 436 -14.47 5.35 5.66
N MET A 437 -13.21 5.80 5.75
CA MET A 437 -12.65 6.35 6.98
C MET A 437 -13.36 7.63 7.42
N HIS A 438 -13.72 8.49 6.46
CA HIS A 438 -14.46 9.72 6.72
C HIS A 438 -15.82 9.40 7.35
N THR A 439 -16.61 8.51 6.75
CA THR A 439 -17.91 8.12 7.30
C THR A 439 -17.78 7.55 8.71
N ILE A 440 -16.80 6.69 8.98
CA ILE A 440 -16.59 6.14 10.32
C ILE A 440 -16.26 7.25 11.33
N LEU A 441 -15.30 8.12 11.02
CA LEU A 441 -14.76 9.13 11.95
C LEU A 441 -15.56 10.44 12.05
N TYR A 442 -16.50 10.69 11.14
CA TYR A 442 -17.31 11.92 11.12
C TYR A 442 -18.81 11.66 11.27
N ASP A 443 -19.27 10.43 11.04
CA ASP A 443 -20.70 10.12 11.03
C ASP A 443 -21.04 8.98 12.00
N ILE A 444 -20.56 7.74 11.76
CA ILE A 444 -20.89 6.57 12.59
C ILE A 444 -20.47 6.75 14.05
N TYR A 445 -19.31 7.38 14.32
CA TYR A 445 -18.80 7.52 15.68
C TYR A 445 -19.78 8.19 16.67
N LYS A 446 -20.70 9.04 16.18
CA LYS A 446 -21.68 9.77 16.99
C LYS A 446 -22.70 8.83 17.63
N GLU A 447 -22.96 7.71 16.98
CA GLU A 447 -24.01 6.75 17.31
C GLU A 447 -23.50 5.53 18.09
N LEU A 448 -22.18 5.44 18.33
CA LEU A 448 -21.61 4.34 19.11
C LEU A 448 -22.00 4.43 20.58
N GLU A 449 -22.44 3.32 21.17
CA GLU A 449 -22.66 3.20 22.62
C GLU A 449 -21.38 2.79 23.37
N LYS A 450 -21.37 2.93 24.70
CA LYS A 450 -20.17 2.75 25.54
C LYS A 450 -19.51 1.38 25.43
N ASP A 451 -20.30 0.35 25.18
CA ASP A 451 -19.88 -1.04 25.06
C ASP A 451 -19.70 -1.50 23.61
N GLN A 452 -19.80 -0.57 22.65
CA GLN A 452 -19.55 -0.82 21.23
C GLN A 452 -18.12 -0.44 20.84
N SER A 453 -17.48 -1.27 20.01
CA SER A 453 -16.18 -0.98 19.42
C SER A 453 -16.17 -1.16 17.90
N ILE A 454 -15.41 -0.30 17.21
CA ILE A 454 -15.02 -0.47 15.81
C ILE A 454 -13.51 -0.70 15.76
N ASN A 455 -13.07 -1.82 15.21
CA ASN A 455 -11.67 -2.12 14.95
C ASN A 455 -11.41 -2.02 13.44
N ILE A 456 -10.48 -1.18 13.03
CA ILE A 456 -10.16 -0.97 11.61
C ILE A 456 -8.77 -1.55 11.36
N TYR A 457 -8.66 -2.54 10.48
CA TYR A 457 -7.43 -3.26 10.15
C TYR A 457 -6.97 -2.85 8.74
N PHE A 458 -5.81 -2.21 8.65
CA PHE A 458 -5.16 -1.89 7.39
C PHE A 458 -4.24 -3.05 6.99
N ILE A 459 -4.60 -3.74 5.89
CA ILE A 459 -3.99 -4.98 5.44
C ILE A 459 -3.16 -4.74 4.18
N PRO A 460 -1.90 -5.19 4.08
CA PRO A 460 -1.00 -4.91 2.97
C PRO A 460 -1.26 -5.83 1.76
N LEU A 461 -2.53 -6.07 1.43
CA LEU A 461 -2.97 -6.97 0.36
C LEU A 461 -3.91 -6.26 -0.60
N VAL A 462 -3.54 -6.21 -1.88
CA VAL A 462 -4.39 -5.66 -2.95
C VAL A 462 -5.60 -6.56 -3.21
N GLN A 463 -5.43 -7.88 -3.12
CA GLN A 463 -6.51 -8.86 -3.23
C GLN A 463 -7.09 -9.14 -1.84
N LEU A 464 -8.12 -8.38 -1.48
CA LEU A 464 -8.93 -8.59 -0.28
C LEU A 464 -10.39 -8.78 -0.70
N ASP A 465 -10.89 -10.01 -0.56
CA ASP A 465 -12.26 -10.36 -0.93
C ASP A 465 -13.29 -9.57 -0.13
N HIS A 466 -14.48 -9.35 -0.71
CA HIS A 466 -15.57 -8.73 0.02
C HIS A 466 -16.25 -9.80 0.87
N MET A 467 -16.08 -9.70 2.19
CA MET A 467 -16.54 -10.69 3.16
C MET A 467 -17.36 -10.02 4.25
N VAL A 468 -18.50 -10.62 4.58
CA VAL A 468 -19.35 -10.18 5.69
C VAL A 468 -19.69 -11.38 6.56
N PHE A 469 -19.12 -11.43 7.76
CA PHE A 469 -19.47 -12.43 8.77
C PHE A 469 -20.49 -11.87 9.75
N VAL A 470 -21.59 -12.60 9.91
CA VAL A 470 -22.58 -12.38 10.95
C VAL A 470 -22.97 -13.74 11.49
N ASP A 471 -22.70 -13.97 12.78
CA ASP A 471 -22.92 -15.24 13.45
C ASP A 471 -22.30 -16.42 12.67
N ASP A 472 -23.13 -17.36 12.22
CA ASP A 472 -22.75 -18.60 11.56
C ASP A 472 -22.79 -18.48 10.02
N LEU A 473 -22.92 -17.26 9.49
CA LEU A 473 -23.02 -16.99 8.07
C LEU A 473 -21.87 -16.10 7.58
N LEU A 474 -21.39 -16.42 6.39
CA LEU A 474 -20.42 -15.65 5.61
C LEU A 474 -21.07 -15.31 4.27
N LEU A 475 -21.23 -14.02 3.99
CA LEU A 475 -21.45 -13.54 2.63
C LEU A 475 -20.09 -13.24 2.01
N LEU A 476 -19.75 -13.90 0.91
CA LEU A 476 -18.44 -13.81 0.27
C LEU A 476 -18.59 -13.42 -1.19
N ARG A 477 -17.77 -12.49 -1.65
CA ARG A 477 -17.59 -12.19 -3.07
C ARG A 477 -16.10 -12.08 -3.38
N HIS A 478 -15.59 -13.05 -4.14
CA HIS A 478 -14.19 -13.08 -4.55
C HIS A 478 -13.87 -11.89 -5.45
N THR A 479 -12.72 -11.26 -5.21
CA THR A 479 -12.20 -10.13 -5.98
C THR A 479 -10.86 -10.52 -6.59
N LEU A 480 -10.88 -10.86 -7.88
CA LEU A 480 -9.70 -11.35 -8.60
C LEU A 480 -8.72 -10.20 -8.92
N LEU A 481 -9.24 -9.00 -9.18
CA LEU A 481 -8.45 -7.79 -9.41
C LEU A 481 -9.06 -6.61 -8.65
N TRP A 482 -8.22 -5.78 -8.02
CA TRP A 482 -8.70 -4.49 -7.52
C TRP A 482 -8.90 -3.53 -8.68
N THR A 483 -10.16 -3.34 -9.04
CA THR A 483 -10.57 -2.35 -10.04
C THR A 483 -12.01 -1.90 -9.79
N ASN A 484 -12.36 -0.80 -10.44
CA ASN A 484 -13.74 -0.36 -10.63
C ASN A 484 -14.56 -1.30 -11.50
N ASP A 485 -13.88 -2.09 -12.32
CA ASP A 485 -14.52 -3.03 -13.20
C ASP A 485 -15.06 -4.24 -12.42
N SER A 486 -16.37 -4.41 -12.43
CA SER A 486 -17.05 -5.52 -11.75
C SER A 486 -16.81 -6.88 -12.42
N HIS A 487 -16.28 -6.89 -13.65
CA HIS A 487 -15.93 -8.11 -14.40
C HIS A 487 -14.92 -8.98 -13.65
N TYR A 488 -14.00 -8.38 -12.91
CA TYR A 488 -12.98 -9.09 -12.13
C TYR A 488 -13.46 -9.52 -10.73
N LYS A 489 -14.78 -9.52 -10.49
CA LYS A 489 -15.39 -9.89 -9.20
C LYS A 489 -16.41 -11.00 -9.42
N ALA A 490 -16.18 -12.16 -8.78
CA ALA A 490 -17.00 -13.35 -8.98
C ALA A 490 -18.43 -13.19 -8.45
N THR A 491 -19.28 -14.18 -8.75
CA THR A 491 -20.63 -14.28 -8.20
C THR A 491 -20.57 -14.40 -6.68
N PRO A 492 -21.36 -13.59 -5.94
CA PRO A 492 -21.44 -13.71 -4.49
C PRO A 492 -21.99 -15.07 -4.02
N LEU A 493 -21.46 -15.55 -2.91
CA LEU A 493 -21.82 -16.81 -2.26
C LEU A 493 -22.34 -16.55 -0.84
N ILE A 494 -23.29 -17.36 -0.40
CA ILE A 494 -23.66 -17.52 1.00
C ILE A 494 -23.02 -18.81 1.51
N CYS A 495 -22.21 -18.70 2.55
CA CYS A 495 -21.59 -19.83 3.23
C CYS A 495 -22.07 -19.91 4.67
N LYS A 496 -22.24 -21.11 5.20
CA LYS A 496 -22.58 -21.38 6.60
C LYS A 496 -21.44 -22.08 7.31
N ARG A 497 -21.23 -21.76 8.58
CA ARG A 497 -20.27 -22.43 9.46
C ARG A 497 -20.62 -23.92 9.58
N ILE A 498 -19.60 -24.77 9.50
CA ILE A 498 -19.71 -26.20 9.79
C ILE A 498 -19.04 -26.49 11.13
N ASP A 499 -19.78 -27.15 12.03
CA ASP A 499 -19.29 -27.50 13.36
C ASP A 499 -18.19 -28.57 13.30
N LYS A 500 -17.17 -28.41 14.15
CA LYS A 500 -16.06 -29.36 14.33
C LYS A 500 -16.53 -30.71 14.86
N ASN A 501 -17.69 -30.75 15.52
CA ASN A 501 -18.31 -31.98 16.03
C ASN A 501 -19.33 -32.61 15.05
N SER A 502 -19.41 -32.13 13.81
CA SER A 502 -20.31 -32.74 12.81
C SER A 502 -19.88 -34.17 12.45
N THR A 503 -20.80 -34.95 11.90
CA THR A 503 -20.53 -36.32 11.41
C THR A 503 -19.75 -36.35 10.09
N LEU A 504 -19.41 -35.19 9.52
CA LEU A 504 -18.63 -35.06 8.30
C LEU A 504 -17.13 -35.31 8.56
N ASP A 505 -16.41 -35.70 7.51
CA ASP A 505 -14.96 -35.88 7.57
C ASP A 505 -14.26 -34.58 8.00
N ARG A 506 -13.26 -34.69 8.88
CA ARG A 506 -12.52 -33.55 9.44
C ARG A 506 -11.83 -32.71 8.36
N ILE A 507 -11.42 -33.31 7.24
CA ILE A 507 -10.86 -32.62 6.08
C ILE A 507 -11.94 -31.71 5.46
N ILE A 508 -13.16 -32.22 5.26
CA ILE A 508 -14.29 -31.44 4.72
C ILE A 508 -14.61 -30.27 5.66
N VAL A 509 -14.69 -30.53 6.97
CA VAL A 509 -14.97 -29.47 7.96
C VAL A 509 -13.90 -28.38 7.96
N ASN A 510 -12.62 -28.76 7.85
CA ASN A 510 -11.51 -27.81 7.81
C ASN A 510 -11.44 -27.05 6.48
N SER A 511 -11.89 -27.66 5.37
CA SER A 511 -11.92 -27.05 4.04
C SER A 511 -13.22 -26.31 3.71
N ALA A 512 -14.20 -26.30 4.62
CA ALA A 512 -15.45 -25.58 4.45
C ALA A 512 -15.21 -24.07 4.32
N MET A 513 -15.88 -23.42 3.36
CA MET A 513 -15.59 -22.04 2.96
C MET A 513 -15.63 -21.05 4.14
N TYR A 514 -16.68 -21.12 4.98
CA TYR A 514 -16.76 -20.27 6.17
C TYR A 514 -15.56 -20.47 7.09
N ASN A 515 -15.19 -21.73 7.37
CA ASN A 515 -14.17 -22.08 8.37
C ASN A 515 -12.79 -21.59 7.93
N VAL A 516 -12.44 -21.81 6.65
CA VAL A 516 -11.17 -21.35 6.05
C VAL A 516 -11.06 -19.83 6.10
N TYR A 517 -12.09 -19.11 5.64
CA TYR A 517 -12.07 -17.65 5.63
C TYR A 517 -12.11 -17.04 7.05
N ALA A 518 -12.77 -17.70 8.00
CA ALA A 518 -12.76 -17.30 9.40
C ALA A 518 -11.36 -17.45 10.02
N GLU A 519 -10.65 -18.55 9.72
CA GLU A 519 -9.27 -18.75 10.16
C GLU A 519 -8.32 -17.74 9.52
N TYR A 520 -8.46 -17.48 8.21
CA TYR A 520 -7.70 -16.46 7.49
C TYR A 520 -7.87 -15.07 8.11
N ILE A 521 -9.09 -14.62 8.36
CA ILE A 521 -9.34 -13.32 9.00
C ILE A 521 -8.81 -13.28 10.43
N ASN A 522 -9.01 -14.35 11.20
CA ASN A 522 -8.50 -14.41 12.56
C ASN A 522 -6.97 -14.33 12.60
N ARG A 523 -6.30 -14.89 11.58
CA ARG A 523 -4.86 -14.75 11.41
C ARG A 523 -4.46 -13.31 11.14
N LEU A 524 -5.05 -12.67 10.11
CA LEU A 524 -4.81 -11.25 9.81
C LEU A 524 -5.03 -10.35 11.04
N LYS A 525 -6.06 -10.64 11.83
CA LYS A 525 -6.40 -9.93 13.07
C LYS A 525 -5.34 -10.11 14.17
N THR A 526 -4.87 -11.34 14.38
CA THR A 526 -3.94 -11.69 15.47
C THR A 526 -2.55 -11.10 15.24
N ASP A 527 -2.15 -11.06 13.98
CA ASP A 527 -0.84 -10.55 13.53
C ASP A 527 -0.86 -9.02 13.35
N SER A 528 -2.04 -8.42 13.28
CA SER A 528 -2.21 -6.96 13.23
C SER A 528 -1.88 -6.27 14.55
N MET A 529 -1.36 -5.05 14.41
CA MET A 529 -0.88 -4.24 15.52
C MET A 529 -1.73 -3.00 15.78
N VAL A 530 -2.05 -2.74 17.05
CA VAL A 530 -2.74 -1.48 17.43
C VAL A 530 -1.87 -0.27 17.10
N ILE A 531 -2.43 0.66 16.33
CA ILE A 531 -1.82 1.95 16.02
C ILE A 531 -1.99 2.88 17.22
N GLU A 532 -0.87 3.36 17.76
CA GLU A 532 -0.88 4.36 18.84
C GLU A 532 -1.39 5.71 18.31
N ILE A 533 -2.38 6.28 19.00
CA ILE A 533 -3.01 7.55 18.62
C ILE A 533 -2.43 8.69 19.46
N LYS A 534 -1.65 9.57 18.81
CA LYS A 534 -0.99 10.73 19.43
C LYS A 534 -1.54 12.04 18.91
N GLN A 535 -1.37 13.13 19.67
CA GLN A 535 -1.84 14.48 19.31
C GLN A 535 -1.19 15.01 18.03
N TYR A 536 0.10 14.72 17.85
CA TYR A 536 0.88 15.13 16.70
C TYR A 536 1.59 13.90 16.14
N GLY A 537 1.43 13.66 14.83
CA GLY A 537 2.31 12.76 14.10
C GLY A 537 3.62 13.47 13.73
N ASN A 538 4.70 12.73 13.50
CA ASN A 538 5.93 13.31 12.95
C ASN A 538 5.62 13.86 11.56
N SER A 539 5.69 15.18 11.36
CA SER A 539 5.54 15.80 10.05
C SER A 539 6.88 15.76 9.30
N ALA A 540 6.90 15.09 8.16
CA ALA A 540 8.04 15.10 7.25
C ALA A 540 7.80 16.13 6.14
N LYS A 541 8.85 16.85 5.72
CA LYS A 541 8.76 17.86 4.65
C LYS A 541 8.30 17.29 3.30
N ASN A 542 8.42 15.97 3.09
CA ASN A 542 8.05 15.25 1.86
C ASN A 542 7.22 14.01 2.20
N GLU A 543 6.10 14.18 2.88
CA GLU A 543 5.21 13.07 3.21
C GLU A 543 4.26 12.74 2.06
N THR A 544 4.08 11.45 1.80
CA THR A 544 3.21 10.94 0.75
C THR A 544 1.73 11.08 1.08
N LYS A 545 0.83 10.93 0.09
CA LYS A 545 -0.62 11.12 0.29
C LYS A 545 -1.19 10.09 1.25
N ALA A 546 -0.80 8.82 1.15
CA ALA A 546 -1.29 7.77 2.05
C ALA A 546 -0.90 8.06 3.52
N LYS A 547 0.35 8.50 3.76
CA LYS A 547 0.84 8.88 5.08
C LYS A 547 0.12 10.13 5.64
N LYS A 548 -0.11 11.14 4.79
CA LYS A 548 -0.91 12.33 5.13
C LYS A 548 -2.32 11.93 5.58
N SER A 549 -3.03 11.11 4.80
CA SER A 549 -4.38 10.63 5.16
C SER A 549 -4.39 9.83 6.45
N HIS A 550 -3.43 8.91 6.65
CA HIS A 550 -3.30 8.21 7.93
C HIS A 550 -3.05 9.15 9.11
N ARG A 551 -2.22 10.19 8.95
CA ARG A 551 -2.02 11.19 10.00
C ARG A 551 -3.33 11.91 10.31
N GLU A 552 -4.05 12.40 9.32
CA GLU A 552 -5.32 13.11 9.49
C GLU A 552 -6.36 12.25 10.22
N TRP A 553 -6.51 10.97 9.84
CA TRP A 553 -7.44 10.05 10.51
C TRP A 553 -7.06 9.82 11.98
N ARG A 554 -5.76 9.67 12.28
CA ARG A 554 -5.26 9.49 13.65
C ARG A 554 -5.44 10.75 14.49
N GLU A 555 -5.13 11.92 13.94
CA GLU A 555 -5.33 13.21 14.60
C GLU A 555 -6.81 13.44 14.89
N ARG A 556 -7.70 13.15 13.93
CA ARG A 556 -9.15 13.20 14.14
C ARG A 556 -9.57 12.30 15.29
N LEU A 557 -9.14 11.04 15.30
CA LEU A 557 -9.47 10.11 16.37
C LEU A 557 -8.91 10.56 17.74
N TYR A 558 -7.72 11.16 17.77
CA TYR A 558 -7.15 11.75 18.97
C TYR A 558 -8.07 12.84 19.55
N TYR A 559 -8.50 13.79 18.71
CA TYR A 559 -9.40 14.88 19.15
C TYR A 559 -10.79 14.37 19.56
N LEU A 560 -11.29 13.32 18.92
CA LEU A 560 -12.54 12.65 19.35
C LEU A 560 -12.41 12.06 20.76
N ARG A 561 -11.31 11.35 21.03
CA ARG A 561 -11.02 10.79 22.37
C ARG A 561 -10.82 11.90 23.40
N LYS A 562 -10.05 12.94 23.08
CA LYS A 562 -9.77 14.08 23.98
C LYS A 562 -11.02 14.90 24.31
N SER A 563 -11.88 15.13 23.34
CA SER A 563 -13.13 15.90 23.53
C SER A 563 -14.20 15.14 24.30
N LYS A 564 -14.00 13.85 24.61
CA LYS A 564 -14.98 12.93 25.22
C LYS A 564 -16.31 12.82 24.44
N LYS A 565 -16.31 13.22 23.15
CA LYS A 565 -17.47 13.08 22.26
C LYS A 565 -17.69 11.65 21.76
N LEU A 566 -16.64 10.82 21.83
CA LEU A 566 -16.71 9.40 21.49
C LEU A 566 -17.19 8.61 22.72
N LYS A 567 -18.42 8.09 22.68
CA LYS A 567 -19.00 7.26 23.75
C LYS A 567 -18.40 5.84 23.77
N GLY A 568 -18.33 5.19 22.60
CA GLY A 568 -17.74 3.86 22.41
C GLY A 568 -16.23 3.87 22.15
N GLN A 569 -15.72 2.86 21.46
CA GLN A 569 -14.30 2.76 21.09
C GLN A 569 -14.09 2.65 19.58
N ILE A 570 -13.07 3.33 19.06
CA ILE A 570 -12.56 3.10 17.70
C ILE A 570 -11.07 2.83 17.84
N ILE A 571 -10.60 1.69 17.33
CA ILE A 571 -9.22 1.24 17.39
C ILE A 571 -8.74 1.00 15.96
N MET A 572 -7.59 1.57 15.62
CA MET A 572 -6.96 1.33 14.32
C MET A 572 -5.83 0.34 14.51
N HIS A 573 -5.69 -0.57 13.55
CA HIS A 573 -4.70 -1.65 13.53
C HIS A 573 -3.99 -1.66 12.17
N LYS A 574 -2.72 -2.06 12.14
CA LYS A 574 -1.93 -2.19 10.92
C LYS A 574 -1.24 -3.55 10.90
N LEU A 575 -1.36 -4.26 9.79
CA LEU A 575 -0.56 -5.44 9.48
C LEU A 575 0.59 -5.01 8.56
N TYR A 576 1.82 -5.36 8.88
CA TYR A 576 2.96 -5.09 7.99
C TYR A 576 3.14 -6.25 7.01
N ARG A 577 3.49 -5.94 5.76
CA ARG A 577 3.74 -6.96 4.74
C ARG A 577 4.80 -7.96 5.20
N SER A 578 5.84 -7.46 5.85
CA SER A 578 6.93 -8.26 6.39
C SER A 578 6.51 -9.15 7.57
N GLN A 579 5.49 -8.78 8.36
CA GLN A 579 4.92 -9.69 9.37
C GLN A 579 4.23 -10.87 8.68
N LEU A 580 3.36 -10.58 7.70
CA LEU A 580 2.66 -11.60 6.94
C LEU A 580 3.63 -12.57 6.25
N ILE A 581 4.71 -12.06 5.64
CA ILE A 581 5.77 -12.88 5.04
C ILE A 581 6.50 -13.68 6.11
N SER A 582 6.91 -13.06 7.23
CA SER A 582 7.60 -13.75 8.32
C SER A 582 6.80 -14.92 8.87
N ASP A 583 5.50 -14.72 9.06
CA ASP A 583 4.56 -15.75 9.48
C ASP A 583 4.46 -16.89 8.45
N LEU A 584 4.33 -16.58 7.16
CA LEU A 584 4.34 -17.58 6.10
C LEU A 584 5.64 -18.40 6.10
N HIS A 585 6.80 -17.75 6.20
CA HIS A 585 8.10 -18.40 6.30
C HIS A 585 8.17 -19.36 7.49
N SER A 586 7.61 -18.98 8.66
CA SER A 586 7.61 -19.84 9.85
C SER A 586 6.88 -21.17 9.64
N THR A 587 5.88 -21.20 8.75
CA THR A 587 5.07 -22.40 8.43
C THR A 587 5.65 -23.25 7.30
N TRP A 588 6.59 -22.72 6.52
CA TRP A 588 7.23 -23.43 5.41
C TRP A 588 8.41 -24.26 5.90
N ASP A 589 8.73 -25.34 5.17
CA ASP A 589 9.90 -26.19 5.44
C ASP A 589 11.17 -25.31 5.43
N PRO A 590 12.02 -25.38 6.47
CA PRO A 590 13.24 -24.60 6.58
C PRO A 590 14.05 -24.53 5.30
N ARG A 591 14.18 -25.64 4.56
CA ARG A 591 14.99 -25.72 3.32
C ARG A 591 14.49 -24.83 2.18
N PHE A 592 13.28 -24.29 2.27
CA PHE A 592 12.66 -23.41 1.28
C PHE A 592 12.37 -22.01 1.84
N ARG A 593 12.90 -21.64 3.02
CA ARG A 593 12.72 -20.30 3.60
C ARG A 593 13.66 -19.26 3.00
N SER A 594 14.66 -19.65 2.22
CA SER A 594 15.61 -18.74 1.54
C SER A 594 15.09 -18.07 0.25
N PHE A 595 13.82 -18.27 -0.13
CA PHE A 595 13.28 -17.79 -1.42
C PHE A 595 12.83 -16.32 -1.42
N SER A 596 12.71 -15.68 -0.26
CA SER A 596 12.31 -14.27 -0.16
C SER A 596 13.52 -13.36 -0.02
N ALA A 597 13.78 -12.53 -1.02
CA ALA A 597 14.75 -11.43 -0.92
C ALA A 597 14.29 -10.32 0.04
N GLU A 598 13.02 -10.32 0.48
CA GLU A 598 12.44 -9.29 1.35
C GLU A 598 12.68 -9.58 2.85
N ILE A 599 12.91 -10.85 3.23
CA ILE A 599 13.15 -11.25 4.62
C ILE A 599 14.23 -12.33 4.66
N ASN A 600 15.45 -11.95 5.05
CA ASN A 600 16.62 -12.83 5.09
C ASN A 600 16.87 -13.36 6.52
N TRP A 601 15.84 -13.87 7.21
CA TRP A 601 16.06 -14.72 8.39
C TRP A 601 16.53 -16.06 7.85
N GLY A 602 17.85 -16.26 7.73
CA GLY A 602 18.36 -17.54 7.25
C GLY A 602 17.83 -18.70 8.08
N ASP A 603 17.83 -19.90 7.48
CA ASP A 603 17.24 -21.13 8.01
C ASP A 603 17.81 -21.51 9.41
N GLU A 604 17.25 -20.91 10.45
CA GLU A 604 17.68 -21.11 11.83
C GLU A 604 16.66 -22.01 12.55
N GLY A 605 17.14 -23.15 13.06
CA GLY A 605 16.35 -24.05 13.90
C GLY A 605 15.97 -23.43 15.24
N GLU A 606 15.35 -24.23 16.12
CA GLU A 606 14.80 -23.81 17.43
C GLU A 606 15.80 -23.13 18.39
N SER A 607 17.11 -23.13 18.08
CA SER A 607 18.16 -22.45 18.85
C SER A 607 18.52 -21.09 18.21
N GLY A 608 17.85 -20.03 18.66
CA GLY A 608 18.07 -18.67 18.19
C GLY A 608 19.52 -18.20 18.32
N PHE A 609 20.03 -17.53 17.27
CA PHE A 609 21.30 -16.79 17.14
C PHE A 609 22.61 -17.42 17.61
N PHE A 610 22.69 -18.36 18.54
CA PHE A 610 23.89 -18.67 19.29
C PHE A 610 24.16 -20.18 19.29
N ASN A 611 25.40 -20.53 18.96
CA ASN A 611 25.92 -21.89 19.08
C ASN A 611 26.98 -21.93 20.19
N PRO A 612 26.85 -22.85 21.16
CA PRO A 612 27.79 -22.97 22.25
C PRO A 612 29.17 -23.46 21.79
N ASP A 613 30.14 -23.30 22.68
CA ASP A 613 31.45 -23.95 22.56
C ASP A 613 31.31 -25.47 22.35
N LYS A 614 32.07 -26.03 21.39
CA LYS A 614 31.94 -27.46 21.02
C LYS A 614 32.72 -28.44 21.90
N LEU A 615 33.75 -28.00 22.61
CA LEU A 615 34.70 -28.90 23.30
C LEU A 615 34.62 -28.86 24.83
N ASP A 616 34.71 -27.68 25.43
CA ASP A 616 34.83 -27.50 26.89
C ASP A 616 33.57 -26.88 27.53
N GLY A 617 32.64 -26.37 26.73
CA GLY A 617 31.35 -25.84 27.18
C GLY A 617 31.44 -24.61 28.09
N LYS A 618 32.55 -23.85 28.06
CA LYS A 618 32.72 -22.70 28.97
C LYS A 618 31.78 -21.55 28.64
N ILE A 619 31.54 -21.28 27.35
CA ILE A 619 30.49 -20.40 26.86
C ILE A 619 29.40 -21.27 26.22
N ASP A 620 28.48 -21.74 27.05
CA ASP A 620 27.36 -22.62 26.67
C ASP A 620 26.05 -21.87 26.36
N SER A 621 25.98 -20.58 26.71
CA SER A 621 24.80 -19.75 26.56
C SER A 621 25.16 -18.27 26.41
N PRO A 622 24.30 -17.45 25.77
CA PRO A 622 24.53 -16.00 25.65
C PRO A 622 24.71 -15.30 27.00
N ASP A 623 24.03 -15.76 28.05
CA ASP A 623 24.12 -15.21 29.41
C ASP A 623 25.55 -15.23 29.97
N LYS A 624 26.39 -16.19 29.55
CA LYS A 624 27.80 -16.29 29.98
C LYS A 624 28.65 -15.12 29.48
N LEU A 625 28.23 -14.45 28.39
CA LEU A 625 28.92 -13.27 27.86
C LEU A 625 28.72 -12.03 28.74
N TYR A 626 27.76 -12.05 29.66
CA TYR A 626 27.52 -11.00 30.65
C TYR A 626 28.29 -11.19 31.96
N ASP A 627 29.05 -12.28 32.09
CA ASP A 627 29.96 -12.51 33.20
C ASP A 627 31.35 -12.00 32.86
N ALA A 628 31.81 -10.97 33.57
CA ALA A 628 33.11 -10.36 33.35
C ALA A 628 34.27 -11.36 33.49
N SER A 629 34.11 -12.43 34.28
CA SER A 629 35.14 -13.46 34.45
C SER A 629 35.42 -14.27 33.18
N ASN A 630 34.45 -14.32 32.25
CA ASN A 630 34.61 -14.92 30.95
C ASN A 630 35.25 -13.98 29.92
N LEU A 631 35.41 -12.68 30.23
CA LEU A 631 35.99 -11.66 29.37
C LEU A 631 37.39 -11.24 29.88
N LEU A 632 37.64 -9.94 30.06
CA LEU A 632 38.89 -9.39 30.62
C LEU A 632 38.85 -9.24 32.15
N ASN A 633 37.66 -9.37 32.77
CA ASN A 633 37.42 -9.37 34.21
C ASN A 633 37.89 -8.11 34.96
N ASP A 634 37.88 -6.95 34.28
CA ASP A 634 38.20 -5.67 34.91
C ASP A 634 36.97 -4.97 35.52
N ASP A 635 37.23 -3.90 36.26
CA ASP A 635 36.19 -3.14 36.95
C ASP A 635 35.29 -2.36 35.98
N THR A 636 35.78 -2.01 34.78
CA THR A 636 34.97 -1.37 33.73
C THR A 636 33.90 -2.31 33.20
N GLN A 637 34.24 -3.57 32.93
CA GLN A 637 33.30 -4.58 32.45
C GLN A 637 32.25 -4.92 33.49
N LYS A 638 32.64 -5.02 34.78
CA LYS A 638 31.69 -5.24 35.89
C LYS A 638 30.64 -4.13 36.01
N ILE A 639 30.98 -2.90 35.63
CA ILE A 639 30.05 -1.75 35.59
C ILE A 639 29.18 -1.78 34.32
N LEU A 640 29.77 -2.08 33.16
CA LEU A 640 29.08 -2.02 31.86
C LEU A 640 28.11 -3.18 31.62
N LEU A 641 28.51 -4.41 31.91
CA LEU A 641 27.75 -5.60 31.52
C LEU A 641 26.33 -5.63 32.10
N PRO A 642 26.08 -5.30 33.39
CA PRO A 642 24.71 -5.22 33.90
C PRO A 642 23.87 -4.15 33.19
N TYR A 643 24.49 -3.01 32.85
CA TYR A 643 23.82 -1.91 32.16
C TYR A 643 23.46 -2.27 30.71
N ILE A 644 24.34 -3.03 30.03
CA ILE A 644 24.11 -3.57 28.67
C ILE A 644 23.06 -4.68 28.71
N LYS A 645 23.02 -5.52 29.75
CA LYS A 645 21.99 -6.55 29.91
C LYS A 645 20.59 -5.93 30.03
N GLU A 646 20.47 -4.83 30.78
CA GLU A 646 19.24 -4.04 30.81
C GLU A 646 18.93 -3.41 29.43
N THR A 647 19.94 -2.97 28.67
CA THR A 647 19.74 -2.51 27.28
C THR A 647 19.15 -3.62 26.40
N GLU A 648 19.67 -4.84 26.48
CA GLU A 648 19.15 -5.99 25.73
C GLU A 648 17.68 -6.24 26.08
N HIS A 649 17.33 -6.21 27.37
CA HIS A 649 15.95 -6.34 27.83
C HIS A 649 15.02 -5.29 27.19
N LEU A 650 15.43 -4.01 27.21
CA LEU A 650 14.66 -2.92 26.61
C LEU A 650 14.58 -3.02 25.08
N LEU A 651 15.66 -3.44 24.43
CA LEU A 651 15.69 -3.66 22.98
C LEU A 651 14.75 -4.79 22.59
N ASN A 652 14.74 -5.89 23.35
CA ASN A 652 13.82 -7.00 23.15
C ASN A 652 12.37 -6.57 23.40
N GLY A 653 12.11 -5.77 24.44
CA GLY A 653 10.80 -5.17 24.70
C GLY A 653 10.35 -4.23 23.57
N MET A 654 11.26 -3.44 23.00
CA MET A 654 11.00 -2.58 21.84
C MET A 654 10.65 -3.40 20.60
N VAL A 655 11.39 -4.47 20.33
CA VAL A 655 11.12 -5.37 19.21
C VAL A 655 9.77 -6.08 19.40
N LYS A 656 9.52 -6.63 20.59
CA LYS A 656 8.26 -7.30 20.93
C LYS A 656 7.05 -6.39 20.93
N ARG A 657 7.26 -5.09 21.13
CA ARG A 657 6.22 -4.08 20.93
C ARG A 657 5.73 -4.06 19.50
N TYR A 658 6.55 -4.41 18.50
CA TYR A 658 6.25 -4.36 17.07
C TYR A 658 6.15 -5.73 16.39
N ASP A 659 6.60 -6.79 17.04
CA ASP A 659 6.47 -8.15 16.56
C ASP A 659 6.50 -9.10 17.76
N LYS A 660 5.37 -9.74 18.08
CA LYS A 660 5.26 -10.62 19.26
C LYS A 660 6.23 -11.80 19.19
N CYS A 661 6.55 -12.26 17.99
CA CYS A 661 7.50 -13.34 17.73
C CYS A 661 8.94 -12.83 17.58
N GLY A 662 9.12 -11.51 17.55
CA GLY A 662 10.43 -10.87 17.46
C GLY A 662 11.26 -11.07 18.73
N GLU A 663 12.57 -11.05 18.53
CA GLU A 663 13.58 -11.24 19.58
C GLU A 663 14.75 -10.27 19.36
N ALA A 664 15.46 -9.89 20.41
CA ALA A 664 16.67 -9.08 20.27
C ALA A 664 17.73 -9.50 21.27
N HIS A 665 18.98 -9.47 20.83
CA HIS A 665 20.14 -9.90 21.59
C HIS A 665 21.31 -8.92 21.42
N ILE A 666 22.12 -8.79 22.46
CA ILE A 666 23.41 -8.11 22.42
C ILE A 666 24.46 -9.15 22.80
N PHE A 667 25.46 -9.32 21.96
CA PHE A 667 26.62 -10.18 22.22
C PHE A 667 27.82 -9.29 22.57
N PRO A 668 28.17 -9.12 23.85
CA PRO A 668 29.39 -8.42 24.25
C PRO A 668 30.64 -9.05 23.62
N SER A 669 31.54 -8.20 23.15
CA SER A 669 32.88 -8.58 22.69
C SER A 669 33.84 -8.72 23.87
N LEU A 670 34.96 -9.45 23.71
CA LEU A 670 36.02 -9.54 24.72
C LEU A 670 36.45 -8.15 25.22
N ASP A 671 36.51 -7.19 24.30
CA ASP A 671 37.00 -5.83 24.51
C ASP A 671 35.93 -4.82 24.94
N VAL A 672 34.74 -5.28 25.39
CA VAL A 672 33.64 -4.38 25.75
C VAL A 672 34.10 -3.27 26.70
N GLY A 673 33.82 -2.02 26.34
CA GLY A 673 34.41 -0.84 26.97
C GLY A 673 33.64 0.44 26.67
N PHE A 674 34.00 1.52 27.37
CA PHE A 674 33.32 2.81 27.22
C PHE A 674 33.50 3.35 25.80
N PRO A 675 32.44 3.84 25.14
CA PRO A 675 32.60 4.61 23.91
C PRO A 675 33.06 6.03 24.24
N ASN A 676 33.69 6.72 23.29
CA ASN A 676 33.96 8.15 23.43
C ASN A 676 32.69 9.01 23.47
N ASN A 677 31.57 8.53 22.90
CA ASN A 677 30.31 9.28 22.80
C ASN A 677 29.38 8.96 23.96
N ILE A 678 29.07 9.97 24.79
CA ILE A 678 28.20 9.81 25.97
C ILE A 678 26.76 9.49 25.56
N LEU A 679 26.25 10.07 24.48
CA LEU A 679 24.91 9.79 23.96
C LEU A 679 24.75 8.30 23.61
N ARG A 680 25.77 7.70 22.98
CA ARG A 680 25.75 6.27 22.62
C ARG A 680 25.59 5.39 23.86
N LEU A 681 26.39 5.68 24.89
CA LEU A 681 26.33 4.93 26.14
C LEU A 681 25.04 5.18 26.90
N ALA A 682 24.51 6.41 26.88
CA ALA A 682 23.22 6.72 27.51
C ALA A 682 22.04 5.94 26.89
N GLY A 683 22.08 5.72 25.57
CA GLY A 683 21.15 4.82 24.88
C GLY A 683 21.41 3.32 25.13
N GLY A 684 22.43 2.97 25.92
CA GLY A 684 22.72 1.61 26.34
C GLY A 684 23.80 0.88 25.55
N PHE A 685 24.42 1.52 24.56
CA PHE A 685 25.35 0.87 23.63
C PHE A 685 26.81 1.25 23.94
N ALA A 686 27.62 0.25 24.29
CA ALA A 686 29.06 0.40 24.53
C ALA A 686 29.88 0.02 23.28
N THR A 687 31.19 0.26 23.30
CA THR A 687 32.08 -0.27 22.25
C THR A 687 32.42 -1.73 22.58
N GLY A 688 32.62 -2.57 21.57
CA GLY A 688 32.87 -3.99 21.73
C GLY A 688 31.58 -4.77 21.93
N MET A 689 30.65 -4.72 20.97
CA MET A 689 29.45 -5.55 20.97
C MET A 689 28.86 -5.73 19.58
N LEU A 690 28.12 -6.82 19.40
CA LEU A 690 27.20 -7.01 18.30
C LEU A 690 25.76 -6.91 18.81
N VAL A 691 24.97 -6.02 18.22
CA VAL A 691 23.54 -5.89 18.48
C VAL A 691 22.78 -6.58 17.36
N VAL A 692 21.84 -7.45 17.67
CA VAL A 692 21.04 -8.20 16.68
C VAL A 692 19.58 -8.20 17.08
N TRP A 693 18.67 -8.11 16.11
CA TRP A 693 17.25 -8.25 16.36
C TRP A 693 16.54 -9.03 15.25
N LYS A 694 15.42 -9.66 15.58
CA LYS A 694 14.46 -10.21 14.64
C LYS A 694 13.14 -9.48 14.75
N SER A 695 12.68 -8.90 13.66
CA SER A 695 11.37 -8.25 13.63
C SER A 695 10.79 -8.24 12.23
N GLY A 696 9.55 -8.71 12.09
CA GLY A 696 8.71 -8.48 10.93
C GLY A 696 8.37 -7.01 10.70
N THR A 697 8.87 -6.07 11.50
CA THR A 697 8.81 -4.63 11.25
C THR A 697 10.24 -4.10 11.09
N PRO A 698 10.54 -3.29 10.04
CA PRO A 698 11.83 -2.61 9.95
C PRO A 698 12.05 -1.69 11.15
N LEU A 699 13.12 -1.94 11.91
CA LEU A 699 13.50 -1.21 13.12
C LEU A 699 15.01 -0.99 13.10
N VAL A 700 15.49 0.16 13.60
CA VAL A 700 16.93 0.42 13.80
C VAL A 700 17.15 1.25 15.07
N PRO A 701 17.91 0.77 16.07
CA PRO A 701 18.29 1.58 17.22
C PRO A 701 19.34 2.62 16.81
N VAL A 702 19.04 3.92 16.97
CA VAL A 702 19.88 5.02 16.44
C VAL A 702 20.95 5.50 17.39
N ASP A 703 20.79 5.28 18.70
CA ASP A 703 21.81 5.64 19.69
C ASP A 703 23.06 4.76 19.55
N THR A 704 23.00 3.67 18.80
CA THR A 704 24.19 2.93 18.35
C THR A 704 25.15 3.83 17.56
N THR A 705 24.69 4.95 17.01
CA THR A 705 25.48 5.92 16.21
C THR A 705 26.19 5.20 15.06
N VAL A 706 25.43 4.54 14.19
CA VAL A 706 25.99 3.76 13.07
C VAL A 706 26.84 4.64 12.14
N ASN A 707 27.92 4.07 11.64
CA ASN A 707 28.78 4.53 10.55
C ASN A 707 29.47 3.26 10.03
N VAL A 708 30.51 3.37 9.22
CA VAL A 708 31.44 2.26 8.95
C VAL A 708 32.84 2.63 9.44
N CYS A 709 33.51 1.68 10.09
CA CYS A 709 34.95 1.75 10.36
C CYS A 709 35.59 0.43 9.96
N SER A 710 36.68 0.53 9.20
CA SER A 710 37.29 -0.61 8.55
C SER A 710 38.75 -0.72 8.89
N SER A 711 39.23 -1.95 8.80
CA SER A 711 40.62 -2.34 8.93
C SER A 711 40.99 -3.06 7.65
N SER A 712 42.01 -2.58 6.95
CA SER A 712 42.51 -3.23 5.73
C SER A 712 43.99 -3.47 5.83
N TYR A 713 44.44 -4.58 5.28
CA TYR A 713 45.86 -4.87 5.15
C TYR A 713 46.19 -5.35 3.74
N TYR A 714 47.37 -4.95 3.27
CA TYR A 714 47.89 -5.26 1.95
C TYR A 714 49.33 -5.75 2.09
N GLU A 715 49.57 -7.02 1.78
CA GLU A 715 50.89 -7.64 1.90
C GLU A 715 51.68 -7.47 0.61
N PHE A 716 52.97 -7.21 0.71
CA PHE A 716 53.89 -7.19 -0.43
C PHE A 716 55.32 -7.55 0.01
N ASP A 717 56.08 -8.13 -0.93
CA ASP A 717 57.48 -8.51 -0.72
C ASP A 717 58.39 -7.26 -0.70
N GLU A 718 59.46 -7.29 0.11
CA GLU A 718 60.46 -6.23 0.19
C GLU A 718 61.12 -5.93 -1.17
N SER A 719 61.33 -6.96 -2.01
CA SER A 719 61.84 -6.81 -3.39
C SER A 719 60.97 -5.91 -4.27
N ALA A 720 59.68 -5.76 -3.97
CA ALA A 720 58.78 -4.88 -4.72
C ALA A 720 59.12 -3.38 -4.53
N LEU A 721 59.87 -3.03 -3.48
CA LEU A 721 60.40 -1.67 -3.31
C LEU A 721 61.48 -1.34 -4.36
N LYS A 722 62.04 -2.33 -5.07
CA LYS A 722 63.08 -2.16 -6.11
C LYS A 722 64.29 -1.34 -5.61
N GLY A 723 64.70 -1.57 -4.36
CA GLY A 723 65.81 -0.86 -3.71
C GLY A 723 65.48 0.54 -3.18
N ARG A 724 64.23 1.01 -3.26
CA ARG A 724 63.80 2.26 -2.62
C ARG A 724 63.86 2.13 -1.09
N LYS A 725 64.31 3.18 -0.40
CA LYS A 725 64.22 3.23 1.07
C LYS A 725 62.75 3.29 1.50
N VAL A 726 62.44 2.74 2.67
CA VAL A 726 61.09 2.81 3.26
C VAL A 726 60.60 4.26 3.38
N SER A 727 61.50 5.20 3.73
CA SER A 727 61.18 6.63 3.81
C SER A 727 60.79 7.27 2.48
N ASP A 728 61.22 6.71 1.35
CA ASP A 728 60.88 7.22 0.03
C ASP A 728 59.50 6.71 -0.43
N PHE A 729 59.15 5.50 0.00
CA PHE A 729 57.86 4.86 -0.29
C PHE A 729 56.74 5.38 0.63
N PHE A 730 57.02 5.51 1.93
CA PHE A 730 56.02 5.86 2.94
C PHE A 730 56.46 7.10 3.73
N ASN A 731 56.00 8.29 3.29
CA ASN A 731 56.27 9.55 3.98
C ASN A 731 55.08 10.51 3.98
N GLN A 732 55.19 11.53 4.82
CA GLN A 732 54.16 12.55 5.01
C GLN A 732 53.76 13.24 3.70
N LYS A 733 54.73 13.57 2.83
CA LYS A 733 54.45 14.29 1.58
C LYS A 733 53.60 13.46 0.63
N ILE A 734 53.90 12.17 0.48
CA ILE A 734 53.11 11.24 -0.34
C ILE A 734 51.70 11.10 0.23
N ILE A 735 51.58 10.78 1.51
CA ILE A 735 50.28 10.58 2.18
C ILE A 735 49.42 11.83 2.06
N GLN A 736 49.96 13.02 2.36
CA GLN A 736 49.23 14.27 2.28
C GLN A 736 48.84 14.63 0.83
N ASN A 737 49.70 14.33 -0.15
CA ASN A 737 49.35 14.53 -1.56
C ASN A 737 48.20 13.63 -2.01
N ILE A 738 48.16 12.37 -1.57
CA ILE A 738 47.07 11.44 -1.88
C ILE A 738 45.78 11.91 -1.20
N ILE A 739 45.83 12.29 0.08
CA ILE A 739 44.69 12.88 0.80
C ILE A 739 44.17 14.12 0.06
N ASN A 740 45.06 15.02 -0.33
CA ASN A 740 44.69 16.25 -1.05
C ASN A 740 44.11 15.95 -2.44
N LYS A 741 44.71 15.03 -3.20
CA LYS A 741 44.23 14.57 -4.51
C LYS A 741 42.84 13.98 -4.38
N GLY A 742 42.63 13.04 -3.47
CA GLY A 742 41.33 12.40 -3.25
C GLY A 742 40.27 13.39 -2.77
N SER A 743 40.64 14.33 -1.89
CA SER A 743 39.70 15.35 -1.39
C SER A 743 39.29 16.35 -2.46
N VAL A 744 40.24 16.83 -3.28
CA VAL A 744 39.99 17.88 -4.28
C VAL A 744 39.44 17.33 -5.60
N LYS A 745 39.96 16.20 -6.10
CA LYS A 745 39.57 15.66 -7.41
C LYS A 745 38.42 14.66 -7.33
N GLU A 746 38.40 13.84 -6.29
CA GLU A 746 37.46 12.72 -6.16
C GLU A 746 36.35 12.99 -5.11
N GLY A 747 36.43 14.10 -4.37
CA GLY A 747 35.46 14.45 -3.31
C GLY A 747 35.52 13.54 -2.08
N LEU A 748 36.60 12.77 -1.90
CA LEU A 748 36.73 11.80 -0.80
C LEU A 748 37.13 12.47 0.51
N ALA A 749 36.56 11.99 1.62
CA ALA A 749 36.88 12.47 2.96
C ALA A 749 37.62 11.42 3.79
N PHE A 750 38.86 11.72 4.19
CA PHE A 750 39.69 10.82 4.98
C PHE A 750 39.70 11.18 6.47
N SER A 751 39.84 10.16 7.32
CA SER A 751 39.88 10.30 8.78
C SER A 751 41.14 9.72 9.45
N PHE A 752 42.20 9.43 8.68
CA PHE A 752 43.43 8.77 9.17
C PHE A 752 44.18 9.52 10.29
N ASN A 753 43.92 10.81 10.47
CA ASN A 753 44.55 11.65 11.51
C ASN A 753 43.56 12.07 12.60
N THR A 754 42.53 11.26 12.87
CA THR A 754 41.50 11.56 13.87
C THR A 754 41.18 10.36 14.74
N GLY A 755 41.09 10.57 16.06
CA GLY A 755 40.75 9.50 16.99
C GLY A 755 41.86 8.45 17.08
N ASN A 756 41.51 7.17 16.87
CA ASN A 756 42.45 6.03 16.85
C ASN A 756 42.74 5.54 15.42
N HIS A 757 42.33 6.29 14.40
CA HIS A 757 42.58 5.93 13.00
C HIS A 757 44.04 6.16 12.62
N PHE A 758 44.53 5.37 11.66
CA PHE A 758 45.93 5.43 11.23
C PHE A 758 46.17 4.83 9.84
N ILE A 759 47.35 5.14 9.30
CA ILE A 759 48.02 4.41 8.20
C ILE A 759 49.32 3.88 8.79
N LEU A 760 49.52 2.57 8.74
CA LEU A 760 50.69 1.91 9.30
C LEU A 760 51.35 1.05 8.24
N LEU A 761 52.65 1.23 8.05
CA LEU A 761 53.49 0.23 7.40
C LEU A 761 54.09 -0.67 8.49
N SER A 762 53.95 -1.97 8.34
CA SER A 762 54.48 -2.98 9.26
C SER A 762 55.24 -4.09 8.52
N LYS A 763 56.03 -4.87 9.26
CA LYS A 763 56.79 -6.03 8.74
C LYS A 763 56.34 -7.29 9.47
N SER A 764 56.09 -8.37 8.72
CA SER A 764 55.78 -9.68 9.29
C SER A 764 56.99 -10.25 10.04
N ARG A 765 56.75 -10.89 11.19
CA ARG A 765 57.80 -11.60 11.95
C ARG A 765 58.19 -12.91 11.30
N ASN A 766 57.28 -13.60 10.62
CA ASN A 766 57.53 -14.93 10.08
C ASN A 766 58.10 -14.90 8.66
N THR A 767 57.55 -14.05 7.78
CA THR A 767 57.92 -13.99 6.34
C THR A 767 58.86 -12.84 6.01
N GLY A 768 58.90 -11.79 6.85
CA GLY A 768 59.62 -10.56 6.54
C GLY A 768 58.94 -9.69 5.47
N HIS A 769 57.77 -10.07 4.95
CA HIS A 769 57.01 -9.24 4.02
C HIS A 769 56.50 -7.96 4.70
N TYR A 770 56.28 -6.92 3.89
CA TYR A 770 55.67 -5.68 4.35
C TYR A 770 54.15 -5.73 4.26
N PHE A 771 53.50 -5.05 5.20
CA PHE A 771 52.05 -4.89 5.26
C PHE A 771 51.72 -3.41 5.35
N LEU A 772 50.98 -2.90 4.37
CA LEU A 772 50.31 -1.60 4.50
C LEU A 772 48.97 -1.84 5.20
N VAL A 773 48.78 -1.26 6.38
CA VAL A 773 47.55 -1.36 7.18
C VAL A 773 46.84 -0.01 7.21
N LEU A 774 45.59 0.00 6.79
CA LEU A 774 44.72 1.18 6.79
C LEU A 774 43.59 0.97 7.80
N HIS A 775 43.44 1.91 8.73
CA HIS A 775 42.34 1.89 9.71
C HIS A 775 41.64 3.24 9.73
N SER A 776 40.40 3.30 9.22
CA SER A 776 39.63 4.55 9.14
C SER A 776 38.12 4.34 9.00
N SER A 777 37.37 5.43 9.16
CA SER A 777 35.91 5.45 9.04
C SER A 777 35.44 6.30 7.86
N ALA A 778 34.23 6.03 7.35
CA ALA A 778 33.64 6.85 6.28
C ALA A 778 33.23 8.23 6.82
N LYS A 779 34.17 9.18 6.82
CA LYS A 779 34.00 10.51 7.43
C LYS A 779 32.81 11.29 6.87
N GLN A 780 32.58 11.15 5.56
CA GLN A 780 31.53 11.82 4.80
C GLN A 780 30.10 11.53 5.29
N TYR A 781 29.88 10.41 5.99
CA TYR A 781 28.55 10.00 6.49
C TYR A 781 28.47 9.95 8.01
N LYS A 782 29.43 10.58 8.69
CA LYS A 782 29.44 10.72 10.15
C LYS A 782 28.73 11.99 10.60
N ASP A 783 29.32 13.16 10.30
CA ASP A 783 28.91 14.47 10.85
C ASP A 783 28.08 15.34 9.88
N THR A 784 27.59 14.78 8.77
CA THR A 784 26.84 15.51 7.72
C THR A 784 25.33 15.40 7.90
N TYR A 785 24.54 16.22 7.18
CA TYR A 785 23.07 16.13 7.18
C TYR A 785 22.56 14.74 6.79
N LEU A 786 23.28 14.07 5.88
CA LEU A 786 23.00 12.71 5.39
C LEU A 786 23.64 11.61 6.26
N GLY A 787 24.33 11.98 7.34
CA GLY A 787 24.99 11.04 8.22
C GLY A 787 24.03 10.19 9.05
N LEU A 788 24.57 9.12 9.62
CA LEU A 788 23.82 8.11 10.41
C LEU A 788 24.01 8.26 11.92
N TYR A 789 24.72 9.30 12.35
CA TYR A 789 24.74 9.69 13.76
C TYR A 789 23.50 10.54 14.08
N PRO A 790 22.89 10.42 15.28
CA PRO A 790 21.69 11.16 15.69
C PRO A 790 22.02 12.63 16.02
N LYS A 791 22.57 13.34 15.04
CA LYS A 791 22.92 14.75 15.11
C LYS A 791 21.65 15.60 15.01
N PRO A 792 21.53 16.69 15.79
CA PRO A 792 20.44 17.64 15.63
C PRO A 792 20.31 18.10 14.18
N HIS A 793 19.07 18.13 13.68
CA HIS A 793 18.72 18.55 12.32
C HIS A 793 19.27 17.67 11.18
N ASN A 794 19.72 16.43 11.44
CA ASN A 794 19.99 15.48 10.37
C ASN A 794 18.68 15.04 9.66
N TRP A 795 18.79 14.24 8.60
CA TRP A 795 17.64 13.83 7.78
C TRP A 795 16.54 13.06 8.51
N TYR A 796 16.84 12.46 9.67
CA TYR A 796 15.89 11.67 10.46
C TYR A 796 15.65 12.21 11.87
N SER A 797 16.17 13.38 12.24
CA SER A 797 16.19 13.84 13.63
C SER A 797 14.80 13.97 14.23
N ASN A 798 13.82 14.37 13.41
CA ASN A 798 12.42 14.54 13.80
C ASN A 798 11.60 13.24 13.65
N LEU A 799 12.24 12.15 13.22
CA LEU A 799 11.61 10.86 12.94
C LEU A 799 11.93 9.82 14.03
N ILE A 800 12.87 10.13 14.92
CA ILE A 800 13.28 9.27 16.05
C ILE A 800 12.09 9.00 16.96
N LYS A 801 11.91 7.73 17.30
CA LYS A 801 10.94 7.25 18.27
C LYS A 801 11.67 6.81 19.54
N THR A 802 10.99 6.90 20.68
CA THR A 802 11.52 6.47 21.98
C THR A 802 10.70 5.29 22.50
N TYR A 803 11.39 4.23 22.88
CA TYR A 803 10.83 3.12 23.66
C TYR A 803 11.34 3.22 25.10
N GLN A 804 10.42 3.15 26.05
CA GLN A 804 10.70 3.26 27.48
C GLN A 804 9.65 2.46 28.24
N GLU A 805 10.09 1.65 29.20
CA GLU A 805 9.19 0.91 30.07
C GLU A 805 8.65 1.78 31.20
N LYS A 806 7.44 1.45 31.67
CA LYS A 806 6.78 2.22 32.72
C LYS A 806 7.57 2.12 34.03
N GLY A 807 8.06 3.25 34.52
CA GLY A 807 8.82 3.34 35.77
C GLY A 807 10.34 3.17 35.63
N SER A 808 10.84 2.99 34.40
CA SER A 808 12.28 3.05 34.11
C SER A 808 12.63 4.39 33.46
N ASP A 809 13.75 5.01 33.85
CA ASP A 809 14.31 6.19 33.18
C ASP A 809 15.19 5.82 31.96
N ARG A 810 15.45 4.53 31.75
CA ARG A 810 16.18 4.01 30.58
C ARG A 810 15.29 3.99 29.34
N TYR A 811 15.90 4.14 28.18
CA TYR A 811 15.18 4.20 26.91
C TYR A 811 16.00 3.58 25.76
N ILE A 812 15.32 3.30 24.65
CA ILE A 812 15.92 3.03 23.35
C ILE A 812 15.36 4.03 22.34
N HIS A 813 16.22 4.80 21.69
CA HIS A 813 15.84 5.57 20.51
C HIS A 813 15.98 4.74 19.24
N TYR A 814 14.97 4.78 18.37
CA TYR A 814 14.95 3.98 17.16
C TYR A 814 14.20 4.64 16.01
N LEU A 815 14.52 4.20 14.79
CA LEU A 815 13.72 4.41 13.58
C LEU A 815 12.88 3.17 13.30
N LYS A 816 11.81 3.36 12.53
CA LYS A 816 10.87 2.31 12.19
C LYS A 816 10.35 2.53 10.76
N ASP A 817 9.90 1.49 10.08
CA ASP A 817 9.30 1.54 8.72
C ASP A 817 10.30 2.09 7.67
N ASP A 818 9.83 2.91 6.73
CA ASP A 818 10.64 3.43 5.61
C ASP A 818 11.88 4.19 6.06
N GLU A 819 11.80 4.88 7.21
CA GLU A 819 12.94 5.59 7.77
C GLU A 819 14.03 4.61 8.23
N ALA A 820 13.65 3.47 8.81
CA ALA A 820 14.58 2.40 9.16
C ALA A 820 15.16 1.74 7.90
N LEU A 821 14.33 1.43 6.90
CA LEU A 821 14.80 0.85 5.63
C LEU A 821 15.80 1.76 4.91
N ARG A 822 15.53 3.06 4.85
CA ARG A 822 16.46 4.04 4.28
C ARG A 822 17.76 4.10 5.08
N PHE A 823 17.69 4.08 6.41
CA PHE A 823 18.87 4.07 7.27
C PHE A 823 19.75 2.83 7.00
N ILE A 824 19.13 1.65 6.94
CA ILE A 824 19.79 0.37 6.65
C ILE A 824 20.46 0.41 5.28
N SER A 825 19.73 0.83 4.24
CA SER A 825 20.25 0.94 2.88
C SER A 825 21.50 1.83 2.81
N ILE A 826 21.47 2.99 3.46
CA ILE A 826 22.64 3.87 3.56
C ILE A 826 23.77 3.13 4.27
N ALA A 827 23.53 2.58 5.47
CA ALA A 827 24.55 1.89 6.26
C ALA A 827 25.23 0.74 5.50
N ARG A 828 24.46 -0.06 4.76
CA ARG A 828 24.96 -1.16 3.92
C ARG A 828 25.85 -0.64 2.79
N SER A 829 25.45 0.44 2.11
CA SER A 829 26.26 1.06 1.05
C SER A 829 27.60 1.61 1.56
N LEU A 830 27.65 2.06 2.83
CA LEU A 830 28.89 2.56 3.42
C LEU A 830 29.97 1.48 3.55
N ASN A 831 29.59 0.23 3.81
CA ASN A 831 30.54 -0.89 3.89
C ASN A 831 31.34 -1.01 2.59
N GLU A 832 30.64 -1.04 1.45
CA GLU A 832 31.27 -1.13 0.13
C GLU A 832 32.10 0.12 -0.19
N GLN A 833 31.51 1.31 0.01
CA GLN A 833 32.21 2.57 -0.25
C GLN A 833 33.51 2.70 0.55
N ASN A 834 33.52 2.35 1.83
CA ASN A 834 34.72 2.50 2.65
C ASN A 834 35.80 1.47 2.29
N ARG A 835 35.42 0.28 1.84
CA ARG A 835 36.36 -0.69 1.25
C ARG A 835 36.98 -0.13 -0.02
N ASP A 836 36.18 0.46 -0.90
CA ASP A 836 36.67 1.02 -2.16
C ASP A 836 37.58 2.23 -1.93
N ILE A 837 37.27 3.07 -0.93
CA ILE A 837 38.14 4.18 -0.50
C ILE A 837 39.48 3.65 0.01
N HIS A 838 39.48 2.60 0.84
CA HIS A 838 40.71 1.97 1.31
C HIS A 838 41.53 1.40 0.15
N ASN A 839 40.89 0.69 -0.79
CA ASN A 839 41.55 0.11 -1.96
C ASN A 839 42.15 1.19 -2.87
N TRP A 840 41.38 2.24 -3.15
CA TRP A 840 41.84 3.40 -3.91
C TRP A 840 43.07 4.04 -3.24
N PHE A 841 42.97 4.32 -1.94
CA PHE A 841 44.06 4.95 -1.19
C PHE A 841 45.33 4.08 -1.18
N ALA A 842 45.18 2.77 -1.00
CA ALA A 842 46.29 1.82 -1.06
C ALA A 842 46.93 1.78 -2.45
N SER A 843 46.12 1.76 -3.52
CA SER A 843 46.64 1.76 -4.90
C SER A 843 47.43 3.03 -5.25
N GLU A 844 47.02 4.18 -4.71
CA GLU A 844 47.76 5.43 -4.87
C GLU A 844 49.10 5.42 -4.12
N ILE A 845 49.19 4.74 -2.97
CA ILE A 845 50.45 4.53 -2.25
C ILE A 845 51.35 3.54 -3.03
N PHE A 846 50.79 2.42 -3.47
CA PHE A 846 51.55 1.34 -4.10
C PHE A 846 52.13 1.74 -5.46
N GLY A 847 51.40 2.54 -6.25
CA GLY A 847 51.81 2.92 -7.60
C GLY A 847 52.00 1.68 -8.49
N ASP A 848 53.26 1.29 -8.71
CA ASP A 848 53.64 0.14 -9.54
C ASP A 848 53.71 -1.20 -8.78
N ILE A 849 53.64 -1.17 -7.45
CA ILE A 849 53.66 -2.37 -6.61
C ILE A 849 52.31 -3.07 -6.66
N LYS A 850 52.33 -4.40 -6.86
CA LYS A 850 51.12 -5.24 -6.76
C LYS A 850 51.13 -6.01 -5.43
N PRO A 851 50.12 -5.85 -4.57
CA PRO A 851 50.05 -6.60 -3.33
C PRO A 851 49.82 -8.10 -3.60
N ILE A 852 50.44 -8.94 -2.78
CA ILE A 852 50.28 -10.41 -2.76
C ILE A 852 48.87 -10.77 -2.27
N GLN A 853 48.42 -10.08 -1.22
CA GLN A 853 47.06 -10.20 -0.71
C GLN A 853 46.53 -8.83 -0.29
N GLN A 854 45.21 -8.70 -0.36
CA GLN A 854 44.47 -7.52 0.11
C GLN A 854 43.18 -7.98 0.80
N LYS A 855 42.93 -7.46 2.00
CA LYS A 855 41.74 -7.79 2.79
C LYS A 855 41.21 -6.54 3.47
N THR A 856 39.90 -6.44 3.57
CA THR A 856 39.19 -5.38 4.30
C THR A 856 38.12 -6.00 5.17
N TYR A 857 38.13 -5.64 6.45
CA TYR A 857 37.19 -6.08 7.46
C TYR A 857 36.55 -4.89 8.15
N HIS A 858 35.23 -4.92 8.31
CA HIS A 858 34.48 -3.89 9.03
C HIS A 858 34.29 -4.34 10.47
N HIS A 859 34.73 -3.53 11.43
CA HIS A 859 34.46 -3.76 12.87
C HIS A 859 33.42 -2.78 13.43
N TYR A 860 32.91 -1.89 12.59
CA TYR A 860 31.85 -0.97 12.93
C TYR A 860 30.97 -0.82 11.70
N GLY A 861 29.66 -1.04 11.83
CA GLY A 861 28.72 -1.00 10.71
C GLY A 861 27.55 -1.95 10.87
N MET A 862 26.84 -2.20 9.77
CA MET A 862 25.72 -3.15 9.72
C MET A 862 26.10 -4.41 8.92
N PRO A 863 26.47 -5.51 9.59
CA PRO A 863 26.79 -6.79 8.93
C PRO A 863 25.61 -7.38 8.17
N THR A 864 24.39 -7.17 8.67
CA THR A 864 23.11 -7.53 8.04
C THR A 864 22.11 -6.38 8.23
N ASP A 865 20.92 -6.50 7.65
CA ASP A 865 19.86 -5.49 7.79
C ASP A 865 19.29 -5.39 9.21
N TYR A 866 19.64 -6.35 10.06
CA TYR A 866 19.10 -6.52 11.40
C TYR A 866 20.20 -6.71 12.46
N SER A 867 21.44 -6.35 12.13
CA SER A 867 22.57 -6.38 13.05
C SER A 867 23.45 -5.15 12.93
N ILE A 868 24.05 -4.74 14.06
CA ILE A 868 25.00 -3.62 14.16
C ILE A 868 26.21 -4.10 14.94
N ALA A 869 27.37 -4.11 14.28
CA ALA A 869 28.65 -4.34 14.93
C ALA A 869 29.22 -2.99 15.43
N ILE A 870 29.66 -2.94 16.69
CA ILE A 870 30.19 -1.74 17.33
C ILE A 870 31.56 -2.08 17.91
N GLY A 871 32.64 -1.79 17.19
CA GLY A 871 34.00 -2.07 17.65
C GLY A 871 34.34 -3.56 17.78
N THR A 872 33.76 -4.40 16.94
CA THR A 872 34.01 -5.85 16.90
C THR A 872 33.82 -6.37 15.48
N TYR A 873 34.60 -7.37 15.07
CA TYR A 873 34.46 -8.01 13.78
C TYR A 873 33.39 -9.11 13.83
N VAL A 874 32.66 -9.26 12.73
CA VAL A 874 31.74 -10.38 12.47
C VAL A 874 32.25 -11.12 11.25
N VAL A 875 32.84 -12.30 11.46
CA VAL A 875 33.72 -12.94 10.46
C VAL A 875 33.39 -14.42 10.24
N ASP A 876 33.83 -14.96 9.11
CA ASP A 876 33.76 -16.39 8.83
C ASP A 876 34.96 -17.14 9.45
N GLU A 877 34.86 -18.46 9.58
CA GLU A 877 35.91 -19.31 10.19
C GLU A 877 37.29 -19.13 9.55
N ARG A 878 37.32 -18.92 8.22
CA ARG A 878 38.57 -18.83 7.45
C ARG A 878 39.15 -17.41 7.40
N ASP A 879 38.44 -16.42 7.92
CA ASP A 879 38.92 -15.05 7.91
C ASP A 879 40.08 -14.84 8.88
N VAL A 880 41.01 -13.97 8.48
CA VAL A 880 42.16 -13.59 9.28
C VAL A 880 42.10 -12.09 9.51
N VAL A 881 41.72 -11.68 10.72
CA VAL A 881 41.46 -10.28 11.06
C VAL A 881 42.57 -9.65 11.88
N PRO A 882 42.85 -8.34 11.69
CA PRO A 882 43.86 -7.64 12.47
C PRO A 882 43.28 -7.17 13.81
N ILE A 883 43.93 -7.54 14.90
CA ILE A 883 43.63 -7.08 16.25
C ILE A 883 44.67 -6.03 16.67
N PHE A 884 44.17 -4.84 17.00
CA PHE A 884 44.99 -3.69 17.33
C PHE A 884 45.26 -3.62 18.82
N SER A 885 46.52 -3.40 19.18
CA SER A 885 46.94 -3.21 20.57
C SER A 885 46.89 -1.72 20.93
N ARG A 886 47.99 -1.01 20.69
CA ARG A 886 48.16 0.42 20.91
C ARG A 886 49.00 0.98 19.78
N GLU A 887 48.90 2.28 19.53
CA GLU A 887 49.78 2.95 18.56
C GLU A 887 51.26 2.65 18.81
N GLY A 888 51.96 2.18 17.77
CA GLY A 888 53.36 1.80 17.84
C GLY A 888 53.65 0.42 18.45
N TYR A 889 52.63 -0.41 18.66
CA TYR A 889 52.77 -1.81 19.07
C TYR A 889 52.38 -2.76 17.93
N PRO A 890 52.76 -4.05 18.03
CA PRO A 890 52.45 -5.03 16.99
C PRO A 890 50.95 -5.25 16.78
N ILE A 891 50.58 -5.58 15.54
CA ILE A 891 49.23 -6.01 15.15
C ILE A 891 49.23 -7.54 15.04
N PHE A 892 48.19 -8.17 15.57
CA PHE A 892 48.04 -9.63 15.52
C PHE A 892 47.02 -10.01 14.46
N LEU A 893 47.43 -10.85 13.50
CA LEU A 893 46.52 -11.43 12.52
C LEU A 893 45.94 -12.72 13.11
N PHE A 894 44.65 -12.68 13.44
CA PHE A 894 43.97 -13.74 14.18
C PHE A 894 42.94 -14.47 13.34
N ARG A 895 42.92 -15.81 13.41
CA ARG A 895 41.90 -16.67 12.82
C ARG A 895 41.08 -17.35 13.91
N PRO A 896 39.73 -17.26 13.89
CA PRO A 896 38.88 -17.98 14.84
C PRO A 896 38.93 -19.50 14.63
N SER A 897 38.67 -20.26 15.69
CA SER A 897 38.53 -21.72 15.63
C SER A 897 37.07 -22.14 15.48
N SER A 898 36.81 -23.22 14.74
CA SER A 898 35.50 -23.89 14.67
C SER A 898 34.94 -24.35 16.02
N ASN A 899 35.79 -24.42 17.05
CA ASN A 899 35.44 -24.85 18.41
C ASN A 899 35.00 -23.70 19.33
N MET A 900 35.20 -22.44 18.90
CA MET A 900 34.69 -21.26 19.57
C MET A 900 33.17 -21.21 19.45
N TRP A 901 32.50 -20.73 20.49
CA TRP A 901 31.11 -20.29 20.40
C TRP A 901 30.94 -19.36 19.19
N SER A 902 29.77 -19.41 18.58
CA SER A 902 29.49 -18.67 17.36
C SER A 902 28.06 -18.21 17.35
N ILE A 903 27.73 -17.38 16.37
CA ILE A 903 26.36 -16.98 16.13
C ILE A 903 25.92 -17.39 14.73
N VAL A 904 24.61 -17.38 14.50
CA VAL A 904 24.06 -17.53 13.15
C VAL A 904 23.53 -16.17 12.70
N LEU A 905 23.97 -15.74 11.52
CA LEU A 905 23.48 -14.56 10.83
C LEU A 905 23.29 -14.93 9.36
N GLU A 906 22.11 -14.63 8.81
CA GLU A 906 21.70 -15.00 7.45
C GLU A 906 21.96 -16.49 7.14
N GLY A 907 21.72 -17.36 8.13
CA GLY A 907 21.89 -18.82 7.98
C GLY A 907 23.35 -19.28 7.93
N LYS A 908 24.31 -18.39 8.21
CA LYS A 908 25.75 -18.68 8.23
C LYS A 908 26.31 -18.54 9.65
N THR A 909 27.16 -19.49 10.03
CA THR A 909 27.93 -19.40 11.26
C THR A 909 28.94 -18.26 11.17
N LYS A 910 28.88 -17.33 12.12
CA LYS A 910 29.78 -16.18 12.25
C LYS A 910 30.44 -16.15 13.63
N TYR A 911 31.65 -15.60 13.68
CA TYR A 911 32.45 -15.44 14.90
C TYR A 911 32.61 -13.96 15.25
N ILE A 912 32.61 -13.65 16.55
CA ILE A 912 32.75 -12.30 17.08
C ILE A 912 34.15 -12.11 17.64
N ILE A 913 34.95 -11.25 17.00
CA ILE A 913 36.36 -11.06 17.32
C ILE A 913 36.62 -9.60 17.65
N PRO A 914 37.25 -9.28 18.79
CA PRO A 914 37.55 -7.90 19.16
C PRO A 914 38.46 -7.25 18.11
N HIS A 915 38.21 -5.97 17.83
CA HIS A 915 39.11 -5.22 16.94
C HIS A 915 40.34 -4.67 17.68
N GLY A 916 40.27 -4.56 19.00
CA GLY A 916 41.37 -4.17 19.88
C GLY A 916 41.04 -4.47 21.34
N TRP A 917 41.43 -3.60 22.27
CA TRP A 917 41.24 -3.85 23.72
C TRP A 917 40.18 -2.96 24.39
N GLY A 918 39.50 -2.11 23.62
CA GLY A 918 38.47 -1.21 24.14
C GLY A 918 39.00 -0.18 25.14
N GLN A 919 38.10 0.66 25.66
CA GLN A 919 38.44 1.70 26.62
C GLN A 919 38.00 1.34 28.04
N GLU A 920 38.92 1.46 28.98
CA GLU A 920 38.68 1.38 30.42
C GLU A 920 38.38 2.77 31.01
N LEU A 921 37.61 2.78 32.09
CA LEU A 921 37.50 3.95 32.94
C LEU A 921 38.80 4.18 33.71
N ARG A 922 39.24 5.44 33.76
CA ARG A 922 40.49 5.85 34.41
C ARG A 922 40.22 6.21 35.88
N TYR A 923 40.53 5.27 36.78
CA TYR A 923 40.32 5.45 38.23
C TYR A 923 40.98 6.72 38.77
N ASP A 924 42.16 7.11 38.29
CA ASP A 924 42.90 8.30 38.70
C ASP A 924 42.09 9.60 38.59
N TYR A 925 41.20 9.70 37.61
CA TYR A 925 40.30 10.85 37.48
C TYR A 925 39.24 10.89 38.58
N PHE A 926 38.80 9.73 39.04
CA PHE A 926 37.76 9.58 40.04
C PHE A 926 38.32 9.43 41.47
N ALA A 927 39.62 9.12 41.60
CA ALA A 927 40.33 8.84 42.85
C ALA A 927 40.34 9.99 43.86
N LYS A 928 40.14 11.25 43.41
CA LYS A 928 40.02 12.40 44.32
C LYS A 928 38.76 12.37 45.19
N GLN A 929 37.80 11.49 44.89
CA GLN A 929 36.48 11.45 45.53
C GLN A 929 36.07 10.04 45.99
N ILE A 930 36.85 8.99 45.66
CA ILE A 930 36.41 7.58 45.69
C ILE A 930 37.64 6.68 45.90
N GLN A 931 37.53 5.61 46.69
CA GLN A 931 38.56 4.57 46.79
C GLN A 931 38.46 3.55 45.65
N LYS A 932 39.53 2.80 45.37
CA LYS A 932 39.57 1.84 44.24
C LYS A 932 38.55 0.72 44.43
N GLU A 933 38.31 0.32 45.66
CA GLU A 933 37.34 -0.69 46.06
C GLU A 933 35.90 -0.23 45.80
N ASP A 934 35.60 1.05 46.03
CA ASP A 934 34.29 1.65 45.75
C ASP A 934 34.03 1.75 44.25
N PHE A 935 35.08 1.87 43.45
CA PHE A 935 34.95 1.93 42.00
C PHE A 935 34.36 0.63 41.41
N LYS A 936 34.65 -0.52 42.03
CA LYS A 936 34.19 -1.85 41.59
C LYS A 936 32.67 -2.04 41.63
N ASN A 937 32.01 -1.27 42.49
CA ASN A 937 30.57 -1.35 42.72
C ASN A 937 29.79 -0.21 42.04
N GLY A 938 30.42 0.46 41.07
CA GLY A 938 29.80 1.52 40.29
C GLY A 938 28.57 1.04 39.51
N LYS A 939 27.56 1.92 39.39
CA LYS A 939 26.33 1.68 38.63
C LYS A 939 26.08 2.83 37.66
N LEU A 940 25.68 2.47 36.45
CA LEU A 940 25.25 3.37 35.40
C LEU A 940 23.73 3.51 35.42
N SER A 941 23.23 4.74 35.24
CA SER A 941 21.80 5.02 35.21
C SER A 941 21.49 6.31 34.42
N ILE A 942 20.21 6.51 34.11
CA ILE A 942 19.69 7.79 33.63
C ILE A 942 18.89 8.41 34.76
N LYS A 943 19.14 9.67 35.10
CA LYS A 943 18.38 10.42 36.13
C LYS A 943 18.20 11.85 35.68
N ASN A 944 16.97 12.35 35.70
CA ASN A 944 16.62 13.73 35.30
C ASN A 944 17.23 14.13 33.93
N GLY A 945 17.23 13.21 32.96
CA GLY A 945 17.78 13.45 31.62
C GLY A 945 19.32 13.56 31.56
N LYS A 946 20.03 13.12 32.60
CA LYS A 946 21.50 13.04 32.64
C LYS A 946 21.97 11.60 32.72
N PHE A 947 23.14 11.32 32.14
CA PHE A 947 23.82 10.04 32.30
C PHE A 947 24.62 10.06 33.60
N VAL A 948 24.44 9.06 34.45
CA VAL A 948 24.97 9.07 35.81
C VAL A 948 25.79 7.82 36.09
N LEU A 949 27.02 8.03 36.56
CA LEU A 949 27.84 7.02 37.23
C LEU A 949 27.82 7.29 38.73
N SER A 950 27.34 6.31 39.51
CA SER A 950 27.21 6.44 40.97
C SER A 950 27.60 5.18 41.71
N ASN A 951 27.93 5.29 43.00
CA ASN A 951 28.02 4.16 43.93
C ASN A 951 27.26 4.52 45.22
N SER A 952 26.52 3.54 45.77
CA SER A 952 25.71 3.68 46.97
C SER A 952 26.28 2.98 48.22
N GLN A 953 27.36 2.20 48.13
CA GLN A 953 27.82 1.36 49.25
C GLN A 953 28.77 2.04 50.24
N HIS A 954 29.59 3.02 49.84
CA HIS A 954 30.52 3.74 50.74
C HIS A 954 30.72 5.19 50.28
N GLY A 955 30.06 6.14 50.94
CA GLY A 955 30.13 7.57 50.55
C GLY A 955 29.53 7.82 49.17
N TYR A 956 28.30 8.33 49.12
CA TYR A 956 27.61 8.60 47.85
C TYR A 956 28.43 9.54 46.96
N TYR A 957 28.90 9.05 45.82
CA TYR A 957 29.41 9.89 44.74
C TYR A 957 28.50 9.76 43.52
N GLU A 958 28.30 10.88 42.84
CA GLU A 958 27.47 10.96 41.65
C GLU A 958 28.17 11.83 40.62
N LYS A 959 28.58 11.23 39.50
CA LYS A 959 29.07 11.96 38.33
C LYS A 959 27.98 12.00 37.29
N LYS A 960 27.55 13.21 36.95
CA LYS A 960 26.52 13.49 35.96
C LYS A 960 27.16 13.99 34.68
N PHE A 961 26.68 13.48 33.56
CA PHE A 961 27.11 13.84 32.23
C PHE A 961 25.90 14.27 31.41
N ASP A 962 26.12 15.28 30.57
CA ASP A 962 25.11 15.74 29.62
C ASP A 962 24.92 14.73 28.51
N ILE A 963 23.66 14.50 28.13
CA ILE A 963 23.29 13.60 27.04
C ILE A 963 22.98 14.48 25.83
N ASP A 964 24.03 14.86 25.11
CA ASP A 964 23.91 15.58 23.86
C ASP A 964 24.90 15.07 22.81
N TYR A 965 24.68 15.46 21.55
CA TYR A 965 25.47 15.02 20.42
C TYR A 965 26.97 15.32 20.53
N SER A 966 27.34 16.43 21.17
CA SER A 966 28.73 16.90 21.31
C SER A 966 29.44 16.34 22.54
N ALA A 967 28.70 15.79 23.50
CA ALA A 967 29.24 15.26 24.74
C ALA A 967 30.18 14.06 24.50
N ARG A 968 31.43 14.17 24.95
CA ARG A 968 32.45 13.12 24.82
C ARG A 968 33.14 12.85 26.15
N PHE A 969 33.48 11.58 26.41
CA PHE A 969 34.46 11.27 27.44
C PHE A 969 35.85 11.73 26.97
N ASN A 970 36.57 12.43 27.83
CA ASN A 970 37.93 12.90 27.51
C ASN A 970 38.99 11.85 27.89
N LYS A 971 40.22 12.02 27.37
CA LYS A 971 41.36 11.11 27.63
C LYS A 971 41.73 10.96 29.12
N LYS A 972 41.27 11.85 30.01
CA LYS A 972 41.48 11.72 31.46
C LYS A 972 40.42 10.81 32.10
N GLN A 973 39.23 10.71 31.51
CA GLN A 973 38.11 9.91 32.04
C GLN A 973 38.16 8.46 31.58
N VAL A 974 38.57 8.23 30.33
CA VAL A 974 38.66 6.91 29.71
C VAL A 974 39.96 6.77 28.92
N GLY A 975 40.53 5.57 28.85
CA GLY A 975 41.76 5.26 28.12
C GLY A 975 41.71 3.87 27.50
N VAL A 976 42.46 3.64 26.41
CA VAL A 976 42.57 2.30 25.81
C VAL A 976 43.32 1.38 26.78
N ARG A 977 42.83 0.14 26.95
CA ARG A 977 43.47 -0.85 27.81
C ARG A 977 44.86 -1.23 27.28
N ASP A 978 45.84 -1.31 28.17
CA ASP A 978 47.22 -1.73 27.84
C ASP A 978 47.47 -3.15 28.36
N LEU A 979 47.08 -4.16 27.57
CA LEU A 979 47.20 -5.57 27.96
C LEU A 979 48.53 -6.21 27.54
N TYR A 980 49.24 -5.62 26.58
CA TYR A 980 50.40 -6.24 25.90
C TYR A 980 51.56 -6.64 26.85
N LYS A 981 51.72 -5.97 27.99
CA LYS A 981 52.82 -6.22 28.95
C LYS A 981 52.35 -6.81 30.30
N THR A 982 51.10 -7.24 30.39
CA THR A 982 50.58 -7.76 31.66
C THR A 982 50.88 -9.25 31.76
N ASP A 983 51.20 -9.74 32.98
CA ASP A 983 51.57 -11.16 33.22
C ASP A 983 50.51 -12.16 32.71
N LYS A 984 49.24 -11.74 32.65
CA LYS A 984 48.12 -12.53 32.13
C LYS A 984 48.07 -12.61 30.60
N PHE A 985 48.80 -11.76 29.89
CA PHE A 985 48.72 -11.55 28.44
C PHE A 985 50.13 -11.36 27.86
N ASP A 986 51.06 -12.25 28.24
CA ASP A 986 52.54 -12.21 28.16
C ASP A 986 53.19 -11.99 26.77
N GLY A 987 52.49 -11.43 25.80
CA GLY A 987 52.95 -11.17 24.44
C GLY A 987 53.00 -12.40 23.54
N LYS A 988 52.97 -13.61 24.10
CA LYS A 988 52.82 -14.88 23.34
C LYS A 988 51.36 -15.30 23.25
N ASN A 989 50.59 -15.13 24.33
CA ASN A 989 49.14 -15.30 24.33
C ASN A 989 48.43 -13.97 24.63
N ILE A 990 48.10 -13.22 23.58
CA ILE A 990 47.49 -11.89 23.70
C ILE A 990 46.07 -11.91 24.27
N PHE A 991 45.43 -13.08 24.38
CA PHE A 991 44.07 -13.22 24.92
C PHE A 991 44.08 -13.75 26.36
N GLY A 992 45.25 -14.12 26.90
CA GLY A 992 45.37 -14.71 28.23
C GLY A 992 44.57 -16.00 28.39
N ASP A 993 44.17 -16.32 29.63
CA ASP A 993 43.39 -17.52 29.96
C ASP A 993 41.87 -17.34 29.74
N THR A 994 41.45 -16.35 28.94
CA THR A 994 40.04 -16.07 28.71
C THR A 994 39.33 -17.24 28.00
N PRO A 995 38.16 -17.67 28.47
CA PRO A 995 37.38 -18.70 27.77
C PRO A 995 36.72 -18.17 26.48
N TYR A 996 36.68 -16.86 26.25
CA TYR A 996 35.94 -16.23 25.16
C TYR A 996 36.53 -16.49 23.77
N ILE A 997 37.84 -16.29 23.59
CA ILE A 997 38.49 -16.40 22.28
C ILE A 997 39.16 -17.76 22.13
N LYS A 998 38.89 -18.45 21.03
CA LYS A 998 39.61 -19.66 20.61
C LYS A 998 39.99 -19.53 19.15
N GLY A 999 41.26 -19.78 18.83
CA GLY A 999 41.79 -19.62 17.48
C GLY A 999 43.31 -19.59 17.46
N THR A 1000 43.86 -19.12 16.34
CA THR A 1000 45.30 -19.09 16.09
C THR A 1000 45.75 -17.69 15.70
N ILE A 1001 46.90 -17.27 16.21
CA ILE A 1001 47.62 -16.11 15.69
C ILE A 1001 48.42 -16.61 14.48
N GLU A 1002 48.04 -16.16 13.29
CA GLU A 1002 48.69 -16.56 12.04
C GLU A 1002 49.98 -15.78 11.79
N GLU A 1003 50.01 -14.52 12.20
CA GLU A 1003 51.12 -13.62 11.97
C GLU A 1003 51.12 -12.48 12.99
N ILE A 1004 52.30 -11.93 13.27
CA ILE A 1004 52.49 -10.73 14.07
C ILE A 1004 53.19 -9.69 13.20
N LEU A 1005 52.58 -8.50 13.08
CA LEU A 1005 53.08 -7.41 12.27
C LEU A 1005 53.73 -6.35 13.16
N ASP A 1006 55.04 -6.22 13.09
CA ASP A 1006 55.78 -5.19 13.83
C ASP A 1006 55.72 -3.84 13.10
N PRO A 1007 55.45 -2.74 13.83
CA PRO A 1007 55.32 -1.43 13.22
C PRO A 1007 56.67 -0.93 12.66
N VAL A 1008 56.64 -0.39 11.45
CA VAL A 1008 57.80 0.20 10.76
C VAL A 1008 57.63 1.71 10.61
N ALA A 1009 56.47 2.17 10.14
CA ALA A 1009 56.19 3.59 9.97
C ALA A 1009 54.70 3.91 10.17
N LEU A 1010 54.37 4.90 11.00
CA LEU A 1010 53.00 5.25 11.39
C LEU A 1010 52.67 6.69 11.00
N PHE A 1011 51.46 6.88 10.46
CA PHE A 1011 50.79 8.16 10.32
C PHE A 1011 49.45 8.10 11.08
N SER A 1012 49.28 8.91 12.13
CA SER A 1012 48.08 8.94 12.98
C SER A 1012 47.81 10.35 13.51
N SER A 1013 46.81 10.52 14.39
CA SER A 1013 46.63 11.80 15.09
C SER A 1013 47.75 12.10 16.07
N ASP A 1014 48.32 11.08 16.71
CA ASP A 1014 49.37 11.26 17.72
C ASP A 1014 50.73 11.59 17.08
N THR A 1015 50.87 11.42 15.76
CA THR A 1015 52.03 11.92 14.99
C THR A 1015 51.83 13.34 14.46
N GLU A 1016 50.73 14.02 14.81
CA GLU A 1016 50.40 15.39 14.39
C GLU A 1016 50.44 15.60 12.86
N GLY A 1017 50.12 14.56 12.09
CA GLY A 1017 50.18 14.59 10.63
C GLY A 1017 51.58 14.43 10.03
N ALA A 1018 52.58 14.04 10.83
CA ALA A 1018 53.87 13.55 10.36
C ALA A 1018 53.91 12.01 10.29
N VAL A 1019 54.99 11.46 9.73
CA VAL A 1019 55.25 10.01 9.77
C VAL A 1019 56.31 9.71 10.82
N LYS A 1020 56.00 8.82 11.76
CA LYS A 1020 56.93 8.31 12.77
C LYS A 1020 57.47 6.95 12.34
N TYR A 1021 58.79 6.82 12.27
CA TYR A 1021 59.47 5.56 11.95
C TYR A 1021 59.91 4.82 13.24
N TYR A 1022 59.70 3.52 13.26
CA TYR A 1022 60.04 2.61 14.36
C TYR A 1022 61.17 1.73 13.86
N VAL A 1023 62.41 2.13 14.15
CA VAL A 1023 63.62 1.48 13.64
C VAL A 1023 63.94 0.24 14.50
N SER A 1024 64.02 -0.94 13.88
CA SER A 1024 64.86 -2.04 14.41
C SER A 1024 66.31 -1.69 14.09
N GLY A 1025 67.21 -1.78 15.06
CA GLY A 1025 68.58 -1.25 15.00
C GLY A 1025 69.35 -1.50 13.70
N GLU A 1026 70.22 -0.52 13.41
CA GLU A 1026 71.19 -0.42 12.31
C GLU A 1026 70.62 -0.01 10.93
N GLU A 1027 70.57 1.31 10.70
CA GLU A 1027 70.97 2.05 9.48
C GLU A 1027 70.24 3.41 9.43
N ASN A 1028 70.89 4.42 10.03
CA ASN A 1028 70.65 5.85 9.76
C ASN A 1028 71.59 6.30 8.63
#